data_AF-A0A238FH21-F1
#
_entry.id   AF-A0A238FH21-F1
#
_cell.length_a   1.000
_cell.length_b   1.000
_cell.length_c   1.000
_cell.angle_alpha   90.00
_cell.angle_beta   90.00
_cell.angle_gamma   90.00
#
_symmetry.space_group_name_H-M   'P 1'
#
loop_
_entity.id
_entity.type
_entity.pdbx_description
1 polymer ?
#
loop_
_entity_poly.entity_id
_entity_poly.type
_entity_poly.pdbx_seq_one_letter_code
_entity_poly.pdbx_strand_id
1 'polypeptide(L)'
;MKFSNSIFSCVVLVSGWADLARAHGAAGDTGGLVPTTSVDPSCTDSREWFSPYRSKFEAHERGENLDELKLPGSIDDSEYLLNPNFRINNCQTTRYYYLDIHETLAAPDGFEREMFLFNGLINGPLIEANQGDTIIVYVHNYLDVGTTVHWHGLAQNGTGWADGPLGVTQCPIPPGTTFIYKYTLSRPDQYGTYWYHAHRLGHYGDGLVAPMIIHHPDDPLKRGDMYDIDQVVMIRDHYHPLSTRIINSLLVNGSFQGSALAPSPNSGLINGRGRYNCSFAPGGSKCTDDSPYTEFNFPQGSRVRLRLINPSAHAQFLASVDAHPLDIAEADDTPVWQTTVHRVPINIGQRYSAIINTSNDKVGDLFWMRADINTQCFGANFTDLDPEVKAIIRISSSSSDNGSYPSPSSQPTLSSGATGDSTGGQPAGSDSSTQPPSTDNGTGDSGWSIGYSNSGHISTDDSWKSTDDGADMFGDGHTGSSTDNYDGSHQSDNPENSDNSEGSGNGENPDGSGDGRSAQSDSVGSDGSDDSDDSWSQGSQGSSQRTVRLGRRNNNNNPGSNSYNGQSLPTSTDWSDAVNGSCHDLAESTLVPRIPFNPPASSISHEFKATILTTPSGAGGFAANNVSFESFVDDPFLFRVNRGDDIPSGLSASIVLDDKSLAHDIVINNVNPVDHPFHLHGVQMHLIARGAGTVNADNISSVVLNLNNPIRRDTISVTGNTFAIVRVIADDPGVWAFHCHIVYVSFTARHQVVGLMGVVVIRPDLVRKMEIPQHARDVSDPAEGTSDYLFAIADPISPVLGLPQLCQRGSNRNQNAQVNIEPGRRSRRSLYPQLPSHDFIRKRVPLNHDW
;
A
#
# COMPACT_ATOMS: atom_id res chain seq x y z
N MET A 1 40.62 -17.04 -50.03
CA MET A 1 41.99 -17.56 -50.30
C MET A 1 42.99 -16.68 -49.56
N LYS A 2 44.08 -17.26 -49.02
CA LYS A 2 45.31 -16.63 -48.49
C LYS A 2 45.20 -15.56 -47.36
N PHE A 3 46.15 -15.73 -46.41
CA PHE A 3 46.60 -14.85 -45.33
C PHE A 3 47.21 -13.52 -45.89
N SER A 4 47.56 -12.48 -45.12
CA SER A 4 48.09 -12.47 -43.73
C SER A 4 47.94 -11.15 -42.95
N ASN A 5 48.04 -11.24 -41.61
CA ASN A 5 48.15 -10.11 -40.65
C ASN A 5 49.58 -9.54 -40.53
N SER A 6 49.69 -8.26 -40.14
CA SER A 6 50.72 -7.64 -39.23
C SER A 6 50.46 -6.11 -39.21
N ILE A 7 49.77 -5.52 -38.22
CA ILE A 7 50.21 -5.16 -36.85
C ILE A 7 51.42 -4.18 -36.82
N PHE A 8 51.19 -2.88 -36.61
CA PHE A 8 51.62 -2.17 -35.36
C PHE A 8 51.07 -0.72 -35.22
N SER A 9 50.63 -0.40 -33.99
CA SER A 9 50.45 0.92 -33.31
C SER A 9 49.73 2.14 -33.92
N CYS A 10 48.66 2.52 -33.20
CA CYS A 10 48.43 3.82 -32.51
C CYS A 10 48.67 5.16 -33.24
N VAL A 11 47.63 6.01 -33.32
CA VAL A 11 47.17 6.99 -32.31
C VAL A 11 45.77 7.52 -32.74
N VAL A 12 45.03 8.22 -31.86
CA VAL A 12 43.68 8.82 -32.06
C VAL A 12 42.49 7.82 -32.10
N LEU A 13 41.95 7.46 -30.93
CA LEU A 13 40.54 7.05 -30.74
C LEU A 13 40.05 7.39 -29.31
N VAL A 14 39.93 8.69 -28.98
CA VAL A 14 39.29 9.17 -27.72
C VAL A 14 38.50 10.47 -27.99
N SER A 15 37.39 10.37 -28.74
CA SER A 15 36.36 11.43 -28.92
C SER A 15 35.32 10.98 -29.96
N GLY A 16 34.42 10.05 -29.60
CA GLY A 16 33.46 9.49 -30.58
C GLY A 16 32.11 9.01 -30.05
N TRP A 17 31.84 9.13 -28.75
CA TRP A 17 30.63 8.58 -28.11
C TRP A 17 29.80 9.61 -27.32
N ALA A 18 30.14 10.89 -27.40
CA ALA A 18 29.32 11.98 -26.87
C ALA A 18 28.22 12.45 -27.87
N ASP A 19 28.44 12.23 -29.17
CA ASP A 19 27.63 12.83 -30.22
C ASP A 19 26.53 11.91 -30.79
N LEU A 20 26.63 10.58 -30.65
CA LEU A 20 25.56 9.67 -31.10
C LEU A 20 24.27 9.85 -30.27
N ALA A 21 24.40 10.16 -28.97
CA ALA A 21 23.28 10.54 -28.11
C ALA A 21 22.66 11.91 -28.47
N ARG A 22 23.27 12.66 -29.41
CA ARG A 22 22.85 13.99 -29.87
C ARG A 22 22.32 13.98 -31.32
N ALA A 23 22.36 12.83 -32.00
CA ALA A 23 22.16 12.71 -33.44
C ALA A 23 20.73 12.37 -33.90
N HIS A 24 19.77 12.16 -32.99
CA HIS A 24 18.36 11.88 -33.34
C HIS A 24 17.44 13.12 -33.35
N GLY A 25 17.98 14.32 -33.13
CA GLY A 25 17.23 15.59 -33.18
C GLY A 25 17.17 16.23 -34.57
N ALA A 26 16.59 15.56 -35.57
CA ALA A 26 16.36 16.16 -36.90
C ALA A 26 15.19 15.52 -37.69
N ALA A 27 14.40 16.38 -38.35
CA ALA A 27 13.40 16.07 -39.38
C ALA A 27 12.16 15.23 -38.96
N GLY A 28 11.26 15.84 -38.18
CA GLY A 28 9.88 15.41 -37.99
C GLY A 28 9.12 16.48 -37.21
N ASP A 29 8.11 17.12 -37.81
CA ASP A 29 7.48 18.32 -37.23
C ASP A 29 6.41 17.97 -36.18
N THR A 30 6.84 17.87 -34.92
CA THR A 30 5.98 17.89 -33.74
C THR A 30 6.56 18.81 -32.67
N GLY A 31 5.69 19.57 -31.99
CA GLY A 31 6.10 20.53 -30.96
C GLY A 31 6.62 19.87 -29.70
N GLY A 32 7.90 19.51 -29.70
CA GLY A 32 8.57 18.87 -28.56
C GLY A 32 8.68 19.79 -27.35
N LEU A 33 7.85 19.55 -26.34
CA LEU A 33 8.09 20.05 -24.98
C LEU A 33 9.34 19.37 -24.42
N VAL A 34 10.50 19.98 -24.65
CA VAL A 34 11.63 19.83 -23.73
C VAL A 34 11.19 20.51 -22.43
N PRO A 35 11.09 19.82 -21.29
CA PRO A 35 10.91 20.47 -20.00
C PRO A 35 12.22 21.17 -19.65
N THR A 36 12.42 22.35 -20.21
CA THR A 36 13.34 23.33 -19.62
C THR A 36 12.77 23.64 -18.25
N THR A 37 13.39 23.11 -17.21
CA THR A 37 13.15 23.53 -15.83
C THR A 37 13.68 24.95 -15.66
N SER A 38 12.97 25.91 -16.24
CA SER A 38 13.04 27.30 -15.86
C SER A 38 12.65 27.34 -14.38
N VAL A 39 13.66 27.41 -13.52
CA VAL A 39 13.47 27.72 -12.10
C VAL A 39 12.59 28.96 -12.07
N ASP A 40 11.37 28.80 -11.55
CA ASP A 40 10.38 29.86 -11.58
C ASP A 40 11.00 31.10 -10.88
N PRO A 41 11.03 32.28 -11.53
CA PRO A 41 11.59 33.48 -10.91
C PRO A 41 10.84 33.92 -9.63
N SER A 42 9.70 33.29 -9.28
CA SER A 42 9.05 33.42 -7.97
C SER A 42 9.71 32.59 -6.85
N CYS A 43 10.57 31.62 -7.19
CA CYS A 43 11.37 30.81 -6.25
C CYS A 43 12.55 31.62 -5.68
N THR A 44 12.25 32.69 -4.94
CA THR A 44 13.24 33.61 -4.34
C THR A 44 14.07 33.00 -3.23
N ASP A 45 13.69 31.82 -2.72
CA ASP A 45 14.31 31.16 -1.57
C ASP A 45 14.42 29.65 -1.81
N SER A 46 15.63 29.10 -1.68
CA SER A 46 15.83 27.67 -1.45
C SER A 46 15.49 27.38 0.03
N ARG A 47 14.25 26.99 0.31
CA ARG A 47 13.78 26.80 1.68
C ARG A 47 14.04 25.39 2.18
N GLU A 48 14.54 25.29 3.41
CA GLU A 48 14.41 24.09 4.22
C GLU A 48 13.04 24.09 4.89
N TRP A 49 12.41 22.93 4.97
CA TRP A 49 11.16 22.71 5.70
C TRP A 49 11.32 21.52 6.64
N PHE A 50 10.86 21.65 7.88
CA PHE A 50 10.95 20.61 8.91
C PHE A 50 9.56 20.19 9.35
N SER A 51 9.31 18.89 9.47
CA SER A 51 8.01 18.38 9.92
C SER A 51 7.77 18.67 11.42
N PRO A 52 6.50 18.72 11.88
CA PRO A 52 6.17 19.06 13.27
C PRO A 52 6.79 18.13 14.32
N TYR A 53 7.17 16.91 13.92
CA TYR A 53 7.68 15.86 14.80
C TYR A 53 9.13 16.07 15.26
N ARG A 54 9.87 17.01 14.63
CA ARG A 54 11.30 17.26 14.89
C ARG A 54 11.65 17.39 16.37
N SER A 55 10.87 18.14 17.15
CA SER A 55 11.19 18.40 18.56
C SER A 55 10.99 17.18 19.48
N LYS A 56 10.10 16.24 19.11
CA LYS A 56 9.92 14.95 19.80
C LYS A 56 11.09 14.01 19.48
N PHE A 57 11.42 13.87 18.18
CA PHE A 57 12.56 13.09 17.72
C PHE A 57 13.87 13.54 18.38
N GLU A 58 14.14 14.86 18.38
CA GLU A 58 15.33 15.41 19.03
C GLU A 58 15.33 15.21 20.56
N ALA A 59 14.19 15.01 21.21
CA ALA A 59 14.10 14.66 22.63
C ALA A 59 14.41 13.18 22.87
N HIS A 60 13.87 12.28 22.03
CA HIS A 60 14.19 10.85 22.08
C HIS A 60 15.69 10.60 21.82
N GLU A 61 16.30 11.25 20.83
CA GLU A 61 17.75 11.18 20.54
C GLU A 61 18.63 11.69 21.69
N ARG A 62 18.11 12.60 22.54
CA ARG A 62 18.81 13.07 23.75
C ARG A 62 18.71 12.10 24.93
N GLY A 63 17.95 11.02 24.82
CA GLY A 63 17.68 10.11 25.93
C GLY A 63 16.79 10.73 27.01
N GLU A 64 15.94 11.70 26.65
CA GLU A 64 14.82 12.12 27.51
C GLU A 64 13.86 10.94 27.73
N ASN A 65 13.09 10.94 28.81
CA ASN A 65 12.43 9.72 29.30
C ASN A 65 11.44 9.14 28.27
N LEU A 66 11.88 8.09 27.56
CA LEU A 66 11.12 7.45 26.49
C LEU A 66 9.76 6.93 26.99
N ASP A 67 9.65 6.52 28.25
CA ASP A 67 8.40 6.01 28.82
C ASP A 67 7.41 7.13 29.22
N GLU A 68 7.84 8.39 29.28
CA GLU A 68 6.96 9.56 29.36
C GLU A 68 6.52 10.08 27.98
N LEU A 69 7.23 9.69 26.92
CA LEU A 69 6.98 10.12 25.54
C LEU A 69 6.22 9.06 24.71
N LYS A 70 6.30 7.77 25.09
CA LYS A 70 5.45 6.67 24.62
C LYS A 70 4.01 6.85 25.09
N LEU A 71 3.25 7.67 24.37
CA LEU A 71 1.79 7.70 24.49
C LEU A 71 1.18 6.39 23.95
N PRO A 72 -0.03 6.00 24.41
CA PRO A 72 -0.81 4.95 23.75
C PRO A 72 -1.06 5.33 22.28
N GLY A 73 -1.17 4.32 21.41
CA GLY A 73 -1.35 4.51 19.98
C GLY A 73 -2.59 5.36 19.67
N SER A 74 -2.37 6.43 18.91
CA SER A 74 -3.36 7.50 18.71
C SER A 74 -3.68 7.74 17.24
N ILE A 75 -4.74 8.48 16.96
CA ILE A 75 -5.22 8.80 15.60
C ILE A 75 -5.32 10.32 15.50
N ASP A 76 -4.77 10.90 14.44
CA ASP A 76 -4.93 12.31 14.10
C ASP A 76 -5.64 12.45 12.76
N ASP A 77 -6.92 12.84 12.79
CA ASP A 77 -7.73 13.00 11.58
C ASP A 77 -7.31 14.22 10.74
N SER A 78 -6.61 15.18 11.35
CA SER A 78 -6.18 16.40 10.65
C SER A 78 -4.97 16.17 9.72
N GLU A 79 -4.19 15.12 10.00
CA GLU A 79 -3.02 14.72 9.20
C GLU A 79 -3.40 14.21 7.79
N TYR A 80 -4.65 13.75 7.60
CA TYR A 80 -5.11 13.14 6.34
C TYR A 80 -6.03 14.03 5.49
N LEU A 81 -6.43 15.21 5.99
CA LEU A 81 -7.08 16.26 5.20
C LEU A 81 -6.02 17.24 4.70
N LEU A 82 -5.60 17.10 3.43
CA LEU A 82 -4.45 17.84 2.92
C LEU A 82 -4.68 19.35 2.97
N ASN A 83 -3.65 20.08 3.36
CA ASN A 83 -3.78 21.51 3.60
C ASN A 83 -4.14 22.26 2.30
N PRO A 84 -5.27 22.99 2.23
CA PRO A 84 -5.65 23.72 1.02
C PRO A 84 -4.61 24.80 0.64
N ASN A 85 -3.82 25.27 1.61
CA ASN A 85 -2.77 26.28 1.46
C ASN A 85 -1.39 25.69 1.13
N PHE A 86 -1.25 24.37 0.96
CA PHE A 86 0.00 23.77 0.51
C PHE A 86 0.38 24.35 -0.86
N ARG A 87 1.61 24.86 -0.98
CA ARG A 87 2.06 25.53 -2.20
C ARG A 87 2.57 24.51 -3.22
N ILE A 88 1.69 24.11 -4.12
CA ILE A 88 2.04 23.33 -5.31
C ILE A 88 2.84 24.24 -6.27
N ASN A 89 4.13 23.96 -6.48
CA ASN A 89 5.04 24.73 -7.32
C ASN A 89 6.29 23.89 -7.68
N ASN A 90 7.17 24.44 -8.54
CA ASN A 90 8.43 23.81 -8.96
C ASN A 90 9.66 24.35 -8.20
N CYS A 91 9.47 24.93 -7.01
CA CYS A 91 10.55 25.44 -6.17
C CYS A 91 11.12 24.32 -5.30
N GLN A 92 12.28 23.77 -5.70
CA GLN A 92 12.96 22.69 -5.01
C GLN A 92 13.21 23.03 -3.53
N THR A 93 12.48 22.34 -2.66
CA THR A 93 12.50 22.47 -1.21
C THR A 93 13.21 21.25 -0.61
N THR A 94 14.06 21.45 0.40
CA THR A 94 14.60 20.32 1.18
C THR A 94 13.67 20.07 2.36
N ARG A 95 13.04 18.89 2.41
CA ARG A 95 12.06 18.52 3.44
C ARG A 95 12.64 17.48 4.39
N TYR A 96 12.63 17.83 5.67
CA TYR A 96 13.13 17.00 6.76
C TYR A 96 11.96 16.38 7.53
N TYR A 97 11.90 15.06 7.49
CA TYR A 97 10.94 14.24 8.23
C TYR A 97 11.64 13.41 9.30
N TYR A 98 10.90 13.06 10.33
CA TYR A 98 11.38 12.42 11.54
C TYR A 98 10.38 11.32 11.92
N LEU A 99 10.85 10.07 11.93
CA LEU A 99 10.05 8.87 12.16
C LEU A 99 10.68 8.05 13.29
N ASP A 100 10.03 8.07 14.45
CA ASP A 100 10.34 7.19 15.56
C ASP A 100 9.50 5.92 15.45
N ILE A 101 10.15 4.75 15.36
CA ILE A 101 9.49 3.45 15.31
C ILE A 101 9.40 2.89 16.72
N HIS A 102 8.20 2.87 17.31
CA HIS A 102 7.95 2.37 18.66
C HIS A 102 6.94 1.22 18.70
N GLU A 103 7.04 0.40 19.74
CA GLU A 103 5.96 -0.48 20.19
C GLU A 103 5.08 0.25 21.23
N THR A 104 3.75 0.18 21.09
CA THR A 104 2.79 0.77 22.04
C THR A 104 1.46 0.01 22.02
N LEU A 105 0.62 0.19 23.05
CA LEU A 105 -0.73 -0.37 23.10
C LEU A 105 -1.73 0.55 22.40
N ALA A 106 -2.63 -0.03 21.61
CA ALA A 106 -3.68 0.69 20.89
C ALA A 106 -4.96 -0.16 20.75
N ALA A 107 -6.11 0.48 20.54
CA ALA A 107 -7.41 -0.18 20.37
C ALA A 107 -8.21 0.38 19.17
N PRO A 108 -7.70 0.29 17.93
CA PRO A 108 -8.29 0.96 16.75
C PRO A 108 -9.67 0.44 16.33
N ASP A 109 -10.01 -0.80 16.70
CA ASP A 109 -11.33 -1.40 16.48
C ASP A 109 -12.13 -1.64 17.77
N GLY A 110 -11.61 -1.15 18.90
CA GLY A 110 -12.11 -1.41 20.25
C GLY A 110 -11.35 -2.49 21.03
N PHE A 111 -10.55 -3.36 20.38
CA PHE A 111 -9.75 -4.39 21.06
C PHE A 111 -8.33 -3.89 21.33
N GLU A 112 -7.85 -3.94 22.59
CA GLU A 112 -6.50 -3.49 22.93
C GLU A 112 -5.42 -4.51 22.52
N ARG A 113 -4.48 -4.11 21.65
CA ARG A 113 -3.31 -4.90 21.24
C ARG A 113 -2.00 -4.10 21.22
N GLU A 114 -0.88 -4.81 21.26
CA GLU A 114 0.47 -4.32 20.99
C GLU A 114 0.60 -3.97 19.49
N MET A 115 1.02 -2.76 19.13
CA MET A 115 1.20 -2.30 17.75
C MET A 115 2.59 -1.67 17.56
N PHE A 116 3.13 -1.79 16.34
CA PHE A 116 4.33 -1.06 15.93
C PHE A 116 3.90 0.17 15.13
N LEU A 117 4.17 1.38 15.63
CA LEU A 117 3.68 2.63 15.05
C LEU A 117 4.81 3.63 14.75
N PHE A 118 4.64 4.40 13.67
CA PHE A 118 5.46 5.58 13.41
C PHE A 118 4.94 6.74 14.28
N ASN A 119 5.82 7.36 15.08
CA ASN A 119 5.53 8.51 15.96
C ASN A 119 4.38 8.27 16.97
N GLY A 120 4.02 7.02 17.24
CA GLY A 120 2.86 6.65 18.07
C GLY A 120 1.49 6.85 17.40
N LEU A 121 1.47 7.06 16.08
CA LEU A 121 0.26 7.29 15.28
C LEU A 121 -0.14 6.02 14.52
N ILE A 122 -1.40 5.62 14.65
CA ILE A 122 -2.04 4.61 13.79
C ILE A 122 -2.13 5.18 12.38
N ASN A 123 -1.64 4.43 11.38
CA ASN A 123 -1.39 4.89 10.01
C ASN A 123 -0.33 6.01 9.87
N GLY A 124 0.43 6.33 10.93
CA GLY A 124 1.62 7.19 10.87
C GLY A 124 1.41 8.64 10.36
N PRO A 125 2.49 9.43 10.30
CA PRO A 125 2.44 10.80 9.81
C PRO A 125 2.50 10.90 8.28
N LEU A 126 1.92 11.96 7.71
CA LEU A 126 1.91 12.23 6.28
C LEU A 126 3.24 12.80 5.80
N ILE A 127 3.71 12.32 4.65
CA ILE A 127 4.77 12.96 3.87
C ILE A 127 4.14 13.70 2.69
N GLU A 128 4.12 15.05 2.71
CA GLU A 128 3.55 15.90 1.65
C GLU A 128 4.66 16.74 0.97
N ALA A 129 4.86 16.55 -0.33
CA ALA A 129 5.95 17.15 -1.10
C ALA A 129 5.52 17.66 -2.49
N ASN A 130 6.38 18.45 -3.14
CA ASN A 130 6.31 18.70 -4.58
C ASN A 130 7.28 17.76 -5.33
N GLN A 131 6.99 17.47 -6.59
CA GLN A 131 7.97 16.91 -7.52
C GLN A 131 9.20 17.84 -7.57
N GLY A 132 10.41 17.25 -7.64
CA GLY A 132 11.67 17.97 -7.58
C GLY A 132 12.17 18.31 -6.17
N ASP A 133 11.36 18.16 -5.12
CA ASP A 133 11.82 18.33 -3.73
C ASP A 133 12.84 17.25 -3.33
N THR A 134 13.72 17.59 -2.38
CA THR A 134 14.65 16.62 -1.77
C THR A 134 14.12 16.21 -0.41
N ILE A 135 13.81 14.93 -0.25
CA ILE A 135 13.29 14.34 0.97
C ILE A 135 14.46 13.78 1.78
N ILE A 136 14.51 14.14 3.06
CA ILE A 136 15.43 13.59 4.06
C ILE A 136 14.59 13.06 5.20
N VAL A 137 14.64 11.76 5.45
CA VAL A 137 13.88 11.12 6.54
C VAL A 137 14.86 10.49 7.52
N TYR A 138 14.85 10.98 8.76
CA TYR A 138 15.49 10.34 9.89
C TYR A 138 14.54 9.27 10.43
N VAL A 139 15.01 8.02 10.51
CA VAL A 139 14.22 6.89 11.01
C VAL A 139 14.97 6.26 12.18
N HIS A 140 14.50 6.48 13.41
CA HIS A 140 15.04 5.81 14.60
C HIS A 140 14.23 4.55 14.91
N ASN A 141 14.93 3.45 15.18
CA ASN A 141 14.29 2.18 15.53
C ASN A 141 14.35 1.88 17.04
N TYR A 142 13.27 2.10 17.78
CA TYR A 142 13.14 1.78 19.21
C TYR A 142 12.57 0.37 19.48
N LEU A 143 12.44 -0.49 18.46
CA LEU A 143 12.09 -1.90 18.64
C LEU A 143 13.31 -2.73 19.06
N ASP A 144 13.10 -3.78 19.85
CA ASP A 144 14.12 -4.80 20.22
C ASP A 144 14.70 -5.58 19.01
N VAL A 145 14.21 -5.32 17.80
CA VAL A 145 14.61 -5.98 16.55
C VAL A 145 14.82 -4.97 15.43
N GLY A 146 15.84 -5.18 14.59
CA GLY A 146 16.12 -4.29 13.46
C GLY A 146 14.96 -4.20 12.45
N THR A 147 14.82 -3.10 11.70
CA THR A 147 13.73 -2.93 10.70
C THR A 147 14.16 -2.05 9.52
N THR A 148 13.32 -1.88 8.50
CA THR A 148 13.56 -0.97 7.35
C THR A 148 12.27 -0.28 6.93
N VAL A 149 12.35 0.80 6.16
CA VAL A 149 11.19 1.53 5.61
C VAL A 149 11.31 1.62 4.09
N HIS A 150 10.27 1.21 3.36
CA HIS A 150 10.14 1.33 1.90
C HIS A 150 9.11 2.39 1.51
N TRP A 151 9.33 3.01 0.35
CA TRP A 151 8.57 4.13 -0.19
C TRP A 151 7.79 3.66 -1.42
N HIS A 152 6.63 3.06 -1.18
CA HIS A 152 5.87 2.31 -2.16
C HIS A 152 5.45 3.16 -3.36
N GLY A 153 5.85 2.71 -4.55
CA GLY A 153 5.64 3.39 -5.83
C GLY A 153 6.67 4.47 -6.16
N LEU A 154 7.59 4.83 -5.26
CA LEU A 154 8.67 5.74 -5.62
C LEU A 154 9.73 5.04 -6.48
N ALA A 155 10.16 5.73 -7.54
CA ALA A 155 11.17 5.22 -8.47
C ALA A 155 12.58 5.12 -7.86
N GLN A 156 12.89 5.95 -6.85
CA GLN A 156 14.23 6.01 -6.23
C GLN A 156 15.36 6.21 -7.26
N ASN A 157 15.13 7.10 -8.23
CA ASN A 157 16.00 7.37 -9.38
C ASN A 157 17.42 7.80 -8.97
N GLY A 158 18.38 6.90 -9.21
CA GLY A 158 19.77 7.04 -8.77
C GLY A 158 19.99 6.86 -7.26
N THR A 159 18.94 6.59 -6.49
CA THR A 159 18.92 6.47 -5.03
C THR A 159 18.39 5.13 -4.53
N GLY A 160 18.42 4.07 -5.36
CA GLY A 160 17.94 2.73 -4.99
C GLY A 160 18.52 2.10 -3.71
N TRP A 161 19.61 2.64 -3.16
CA TRP A 161 20.09 2.29 -1.81
C TRP A 161 19.17 2.74 -0.66
N ALA A 162 18.31 3.73 -0.91
CA ALA A 162 17.32 4.28 0.00
C ALA A 162 15.92 3.65 -0.20
N ASP A 163 15.81 2.61 -1.01
CA ASP A 163 14.53 1.99 -1.38
C ASP A 163 13.85 1.23 -0.23
N GLY A 164 14.60 0.64 0.71
CA GLY A 164 14.02 -0.01 1.91
C GLY A 164 13.88 -1.54 1.97
N PRO A 165 13.75 -2.34 0.89
CA PRO A 165 13.55 -3.80 1.03
C PRO A 165 14.76 -4.50 1.66
N LEU A 166 14.50 -5.15 2.80
CA LEU A 166 15.48 -5.83 3.64
C LEU A 166 16.21 -6.95 2.86
N GLY A 167 17.54 -6.92 2.88
CA GLY A 167 18.36 -7.92 2.17
C GLY A 167 18.36 -7.77 0.63
N VAL A 168 17.61 -6.79 0.09
CA VAL A 168 17.66 -6.42 -1.32
C VAL A 168 18.51 -5.16 -1.49
N THR A 169 18.09 -4.03 -0.94
CA THR A 169 18.80 -2.74 -1.12
C THR A 169 19.55 -2.27 0.12
N GLN A 170 19.13 -2.70 1.32
CA GLN A 170 19.80 -2.35 2.57
C GLN A 170 19.73 -3.44 3.65
N CYS A 171 20.62 -3.29 4.64
CA CYS A 171 20.57 -3.98 5.92
C CYS A 171 19.50 -3.35 6.84
N PRO A 172 19.06 -4.06 7.89
CA PRO A 172 18.06 -3.53 8.82
C PRO A 172 18.68 -2.49 9.75
N ILE A 173 17.98 -1.38 9.95
CA ILE A 173 18.26 -0.34 10.96
C ILE A 173 18.29 -1.02 12.34
N PRO A 174 19.44 -1.11 13.03
CA PRO A 174 19.52 -1.81 14.32
C PRO A 174 18.67 -1.16 15.43
N PRO A 175 18.29 -1.92 16.48
CA PRO A 175 17.69 -1.36 17.69
C PRO A 175 18.53 -0.23 18.29
N GLY A 176 17.88 0.87 18.67
CA GLY A 176 18.53 2.04 19.28
C GLY A 176 19.39 2.87 18.31
N THR A 177 19.10 2.82 17.00
CA THR A 177 19.87 3.57 15.99
C THR A 177 18.98 4.30 14.97
N THR A 178 19.53 5.37 14.40
CA THR A 178 18.92 6.20 13.36
C THR A 178 19.54 5.90 11.99
N PHE A 179 18.70 5.64 10.98
CA PHE A 179 19.09 5.63 9.56
C PHE A 179 18.55 6.87 8.85
N ILE A 180 19.32 7.40 7.89
CA ILE A 180 18.94 8.59 7.12
C ILE A 180 18.66 8.19 5.68
N TYR A 181 17.39 8.19 5.30
CA TYR A 181 16.97 8.11 3.91
C TYR A 181 17.12 9.48 3.27
N LYS A 182 17.73 9.56 2.09
CA LYS A 182 17.87 10.83 1.34
C LYS A 182 17.73 10.57 -0.15
N TYR A 183 16.70 11.17 -0.75
CA TYR A 183 16.44 11.09 -2.18
C TYR A 183 15.79 12.38 -2.71
N THR A 184 15.94 12.63 -4.00
CA THR A 184 15.28 13.76 -4.68
C THR A 184 14.23 13.21 -5.62
N LEU A 185 13.03 13.79 -5.61
CA LEU A 185 11.88 13.39 -6.44
C LEU A 185 12.10 13.82 -7.89
N SER A 186 13.14 13.27 -8.53
CA SER A 186 13.77 13.79 -9.75
C SER A 186 13.07 13.39 -11.05
N ARG A 187 12.26 12.33 -11.02
CA ARG A 187 11.50 11.84 -12.18
C ARG A 187 10.33 12.79 -12.49
N PRO A 188 10.19 13.35 -13.71
CA PRO A 188 9.22 14.43 -13.99
C PRO A 188 7.73 14.08 -13.81
N ASP A 189 7.37 12.82 -14.01
CA ASP A 189 6.02 12.27 -13.89
C ASP A 189 5.77 11.58 -12.53
N GLN A 190 6.64 11.81 -11.54
CA GLN A 190 6.48 11.31 -10.18
C GLN A 190 5.70 12.29 -9.31
N TYR A 191 4.38 12.20 -9.40
CA TYR A 191 3.41 12.86 -8.55
C TYR A 191 2.13 12.00 -8.48
N GLY A 192 1.26 12.27 -7.51
CA GLY A 192 0.06 11.47 -7.25
C GLY A 192 0.04 10.89 -5.84
N THR A 193 -0.51 9.68 -5.71
CA THR A 193 -0.79 9.04 -4.41
C THR A 193 0.14 7.86 -4.15
N TYR A 194 0.94 7.98 -3.09
CA TYR A 194 1.93 6.99 -2.64
C TYR A 194 1.72 6.66 -1.15
N TRP A 195 2.51 5.71 -0.64
CA TRP A 195 2.54 5.37 0.79
C TRP A 195 3.92 4.83 1.15
N TYR A 196 4.23 4.71 2.44
CA TYR A 196 5.46 4.12 2.93
C TYR A 196 5.18 3.16 4.08
N HIS A 197 6.01 2.13 4.22
CA HIS A 197 5.75 1.05 5.18
C HIS A 197 7.02 0.30 5.59
N ALA A 198 6.94 -0.48 6.67
CA ALA A 198 8.05 -1.34 7.05
C ALA A 198 8.22 -2.52 6.06
N HIS A 199 9.41 -2.70 5.50
CA HIS A 199 9.72 -3.78 4.54
C HIS A 199 10.51 -4.92 5.21
N ARG A 200 9.97 -5.38 6.34
CA ARG A 200 10.49 -6.51 7.12
C ARG A 200 9.37 -7.40 7.62
N LEU A 201 9.39 -8.67 7.21
CA LEU A 201 8.41 -9.68 7.62
C LEU A 201 6.98 -9.12 7.50
N GLY A 202 6.16 -9.19 8.55
CA GLY A 202 4.83 -8.56 8.60
C GLY A 202 4.74 -7.27 9.41
N HIS A 203 5.86 -6.58 9.70
CA HIS A 203 5.89 -5.41 10.58
C HIS A 203 4.89 -4.30 10.20
N TYR A 204 4.59 -4.14 8.91
CA TYR A 204 3.62 -3.15 8.46
C TYR A 204 2.16 -3.55 8.76
N GLY A 205 1.87 -4.86 8.84
CA GLY A 205 0.59 -5.38 9.33
C GLY A 205 0.33 -5.00 10.80
N ASP A 206 1.38 -4.83 11.59
CA ASP A 206 1.32 -4.39 12.99
C ASP A 206 1.17 -2.86 13.18
N GLY A 207 1.19 -2.08 12.08
CA GLY A 207 0.88 -0.65 12.09
C GLY A 207 1.89 0.28 11.43
N LEU A 208 3.08 -0.23 11.03
CA LEU A 208 4.11 0.57 10.34
C LEU A 208 3.76 0.79 8.85
N VAL A 209 2.71 1.59 8.62
CA VAL A 209 2.21 2.07 7.33
C VAL A 209 1.86 3.55 7.45
N ALA A 210 2.02 4.33 6.38
CA ALA A 210 1.64 5.73 6.35
C ALA A 210 1.53 6.31 4.92
N PRO A 211 0.73 7.37 4.69
CA PRO A 211 0.54 7.94 3.36
C PRO A 211 1.69 8.88 2.94
N MET A 212 1.90 8.99 1.63
CA MET A 212 2.81 9.96 1.03
C MET A 212 2.17 10.58 -0.22
N ILE A 213 2.05 11.90 -0.26
CA ILE A 213 1.46 12.63 -1.39
C ILE A 213 2.54 13.52 -2.03
N ILE A 214 2.67 13.40 -3.34
CA ILE A 214 3.56 14.25 -4.13
C ILE A 214 2.69 15.06 -5.11
N HIS A 215 2.82 16.37 -5.09
CA HIS A 215 2.09 17.30 -5.97
C HIS A 215 2.98 17.78 -7.12
N HIS A 216 2.38 18.19 -8.22
CA HIS A 216 3.06 18.91 -9.31
C HIS A 216 2.11 19.93 -9.95
N PRO A 217 2.56 21.14 -10.35
CA PRO A 217 1.71 22.14 -10.98
C PRO A 217 1.02 21.68 -12.27
N ASP A 218 1.61 20.70 -12.96
CA ASP A 218 1.06 20.08 -14.16
C ASP A 218 0.44 18.68 -13.93
N ASP A 219 0.11 18.32 -12.68
CA ASP A 219 -0.86 17.24 -12.44
C ASP A 219 -2.15 17.56 -13.22
N PRO A 220 -2.64 16.70 -14.13
CA PRO A 220 -3.90 16.91 -14.84
C PRO A 220 -5.15 16.79 -13.93
N LEU A 221 -4.97 16.51 -12.64
CA LEU A 221 -5.97 16.55 -11.58
C LEU A 221 -5.78 17.82 -10.73
N LYS A 222 -6.12 18.99 -11.27
CA LYS A 222 -5.83 20.28 -10.61
C LYS A 222 -6.86 20.64 -9.53
N ARG A 223 -6.38 20.99 -8.33
CA ARG A 223 -7.18 21.58 -7.25
C ARG A 223 -7.83 22.90 -7.71
N GLY A 224 -9.11 23.08 -7.41
CA GLY A 224 -9.99 24.15 -7.90
C GLY A 224 -10.65 23.88 -9.26
N ASP A 225 -10.07 23.02 -10.11
CA ASP A 225 -10.55 22.77 -11.48
C ASP A 225 -11.22 21.39 -11.61
N MET A 226 -10.59 20.35 -11.06
CA MET A 226 -11.12 18.98 -10.98
C MET A 226 -11.79 18.68 -9.63
N TYR A 227 -11.20 19.16 -8.53
CA TYR A 227 -11.68 18.93 -7.17
C TYR A 227 -11.35 20.11 -6.26
N ASP A 228 -12.10 20.30 -5.18
CA ASP A 228 -11.96 21.42 -4.25
C ASP A 228 -11.27 20.99 -2.94
N ILE A 229 -11.52 19.75 -2.50
CA ILE A 229 -11.00 19.15 -1.26
C ILE A 229 -10.22 17.87 -1.59
N ASP A 230 -9.16 17.62 -0.84
CA ASP A 230 -8.18 16.55 -1.06
C ASP A 230 -8.02 15.74 0.24
N GLN A 231 -8.58 14.53 0.28
CA GLN A 231 -8.74 13.72 1.50
C GLN A 231 -8.06 12.36 1.30
N VAL A 232 -7.09 12.03 2.15
CA VAL A 232 -6.48 10.69 2.20
C VAL A 232 -7.39 9.73 2.96
N VAL A 233 -7.57 8.54 2.40
CA VAL A 233 -8.36 7.45 3.00
C VAL A 233 -7.55 6.15 2.99
N MET A 234 -6.93 5.85 4.13
CA MET A 234 -6.22 4.61 4.42
C MET A 234 -7.23 3.52 4.79
N ILE A 235 -7.34 2.49 3.97
CA ILE A 235 -8.28 1.37 4.11
C ILE A 235 -7.46 0.09 4.34
N ARG A 236 -7.43 -0.44 5.57
CA ARG A 236 -6.57 -1.60 5.89
C ARG A 236 -7.24 -2.66 6.73
N ASP A 237 -6.81 -3.90 6.58
CA ASP A 237 -7.17 -4.98 7.49
C ASP A 237 -6.57 -4.79 8.90
N HIS A 238 -7.14 -5.46 9.90
CA HIS A 238 -6.66 -5.42 11.27
C HIS A 238 -6.69 -6.80 11.91
N TYR A 239 -5.53 -7.21 12.43
CA TYR A 239 -5.31 -8.44 13.18
C TYR A 239 -5.13 -8.07 14.65
N HIS A 240 -5.61 -8.88 15.58
CA HIS A 240 -5.31 -8.72 17.01
C HIS A 240 -3.95 -9.29 17.43
N PRO A 241 -3.47 -10.43 16.90
CA PRO A 241 -2.11 -10.91 17.17
C PRO A 241 -1.05 -10.11 16.40
N LEU A 242 0.12 -9.91 17.02
CA LEU A 242 1.33 -9.44 16.33
C LEU A 242 1.70 -10.33 15.14
N SER A 243 2.13 -9.74 14.03
CA SER A 243 2.54 -10.44 12.81
C SER A 243 3.63 -11.47 13.09
N THR A 244 4.58 -11.13 13.97
CA THR A 244 5.69 -11.98 14.41
C THR A 244 5.19 -13.27 15.07
N ARG A 245 4.10 -13.22 15.83
CA ARG A 245 3.45 -14.38 16.45
C ARG A 245 2.75 -15.27 15.42
N ILE A 246 2.05 -14.67 14.46
CA ILE A 246 1.38 -15.37 13.35
C ILE A 246 2.42 -16.11 12.50
N ILE A 247 3.42 -15.38 12.00
CA ILE A 247 4.49 -15.86 11.12
C ILE A 247 5.29 -16.96 11.81
N ASN A 248 5.71 -16.76 13.08
CA ASN A 248 6.45 -17.78 13.81
C ASN A 248 5.63 -19.07 14.05
N SER A 249 4.31 -18.96 14.28
CA SER A 249 3.47 -20.16 14.43
C SER A 249 3.32 -20.92 13.10
N LEU A 250 3.07 -20.21 11.99
CA LEU A 250 2.99 -20.83 10.66
C LEU A 250 4.32 -21.49 10.26
N LEU A 251 5.46 -20.88 10.59
CA LEU A 251 6.80 -21.41 10.31
C LEU A 251 7.18 -22.62 11.19
N VAL A 252 6.89 -22.59 12.49
CA VAL A 252 7.37 -23.59 13.46
C VAL A 252 6.36 -24.71 13.70
N ASN A 253 5.07 -24.39 13.78
CA ASN A 253 4.00 -25.33 14.10
C ASN A 253 3.21 -25.81 12.86
N GLY A 254 3.55 -25.29 11.67
CA GLY A 254 2.81 -25.52 10.42
C GLY A 254 1.36 -25.05 10.46
N SER A 255 0.99 -24.21 11.43
CA SER A 255 -0.39 -23.77 11.66
C SER A 255 -0.47 -22.56 12.58
N PHE A 256 -1.57 -21.80 12.46
CA PHE A 256 -1.99 -20.79 13.43
C PHE A 256 -3.45 -21.06 13.81
N GLN A 257 -3.75 -21.06 15.11
CA GLN A 257 -5.08 -21.41 15.66
C GLN A 257 -5.67 -22.75 15.12
N GLY A 258 -4.80 -23.72 14.82
CA GLY A 258 -5.19 -25.03 14.27
C GLY A 258 -5.45 -25.05 12.75
N SER A 259 -5.47 -23.88 12.09
CA SER A 259 -5.52 -23.79 10.63
C SER A 259 -4.11 -23.81 10.03
N ALA A 260 -3.93 -24.59 8.96
CA ALA A 260 -2.72 -24.53 8.14
C ALA A 260 -2.72 -23.33 7.18
N LEU A 261 -3.89 -22.70 6.96
CA LEU A 261 -4.10 -21.61 5.99
C LEU A 261 -3.72 -20.23 6.57
N ALA A 262 -3.83 -19.20 5.74
CA ALA A 262 -3.76 -17.81 6.19
C ALA A 262 -4.85 -17.52 7.24
N PRO A 263 -4.54 -16.82 8.35
CA PRO A 263 -5.59 -16.23 9.18
C PRO A 263 -6.26 -15.06 8.45
N SER A 264 -7.56 -14.91 8.65
CA SER A 264 -8.23 -13.64 8.40
C SER A 264 -7.72 -12.56 9.35
N PRO A 265 -7.90 -11.29 9.01
CA PRO A 265 -8.03 -10.27 10.04
C PRO A 265 -9.22 -10.55 10.96
N ASN A 266 -9.29 -9.82 12.07
CA ASN A 266 -10.41 -9.83 13.00
C ASN A 266 -11.39 -8.68 12.67
N SER A 267 -10.90 -7.59 12.06
CA SER A 267 -11.69 -6.44 11.60
C SER A 267 -10.97 -5.71 10.45
N GLY A 268 -11.49 -4.56 10.01
CA GLY A 268 -10.77 -3.62 9.15
C GLY A 268 -10.98 -2.18 9.61
N LEU A 269 -10.12 -1.28 9.13
CA LEU A 269 -10.03 0.12 9.53
C LEU A 269 -10.15 1.07 8.34
N ILE A 270 -10.87 2.18 8.52
CA ILE A 270 -10.83 3.36 7.64
C ILE A 270 -10.23 4.53 8.44
N ASN A 271 -9.13 5.11 7.97
CA ASN A 271 -8.29 6.08 8.70
C ASN A 271 -8.03 5.69 10.17
N GLY A 272 -7.71 4.41 10.39
CA GLY A 272 -7.26 3.92 11.69
C GLY A 272 -8.39 3.53 12.64
N ARG A 273 -9.67 3.66 12.27
CA ARG A 273 -10.81 3.20 13.08
C ARG A 273 -11.60 2.09 12.41
N GLY A 274 -12.00 1.12 13.22
CA GLY A 274 -12.90 0.03 12.86
C GLY A 274 -13.80 -0.36 14.01
N ARG A 275 -14.42 -1.53 13.90
CA ARG A 275 -15.17 -2.17 15.00
C ARG A 275 -14.90 -3.67 15.02
N TYR A 276 -14.88 -4.23 16.22
CA TYR A 276 -14.86 -5.66 16.48
C TYR A 276 -15.97 -6.02 17.49
N ASN A 277 -16.55 -7.20 17.31
CA ASN A 277 -17.57 -7.74 18.22
C ASN A 277 -16.88 -8.41 19.42
N CYS A 278 -16.87 -7.73 20.56
CA CYS A 278 -16.17 -8.15 21.76
C CYS A 278 -16.72 -9.42 22.41
N SER A 279 -17.88 -9.95 21.99
CA SER A 279 -18.31 -11.30 22.39
C SER A 279 -17.43 -12.44 21.83
N PHE A 280 -16.57 -12.14 20.84
CA PHE A 280 -15.52 -13.05 20.38
C PHE A 280 -14.16 -12.83 21.08
N ALA A 281 -13.99 -11.75 21.85
CA ALA A 281 -12.73 -11.44 22.53
C ALA A 281 -12.38 -12.52 23.59
N PRO A 282 -11.11 -12.95 23.69
CA PRO A 282 -10.68 -13.86 24.75
C PRO A 282 -10.97 -13.33 26.16
N GLY A 283 -11.38 -14.22 27.07
CA GLY A 283 -11.70 -13.84 28.44
C GLY A 283 -10.52 -13.17 29.16
N GLY A 284 -10.70 -11.91 29.56
CA GLY A 284 -9.68 -11.08 30.20
C GLY A 284 -9.03 -10.03 29.29
N SER A 285 -9.30 -10.04 27.97
CA SER A 285 -8.95 -8.94 27.07
C SER A 285 -9.70 -7.65 27.42
N LYS A 286 -9.09 -6.49 27.16
CA LYS A 286 -9.81 -5.21 27.11
C LYS A 286 -10.42 -5.04 25.72
N CYS A 287 -11.74 -4.89 25.66
CA CYS A 287 -12.46 -4.72 24.40
C CYS A 287 -13.72 -3.85 24.62
N THR A 288 -14.03 -2.95 23.68
CA THR A 288 -15.23 -2.09 23.69
C THR A 288 -15.97 -2.12 22.35
N ASP A 289 -17.18 -2.67 22.32
CA ASP A 289 -18.02 -2.81 21.10
C ASP A 289 -18.39 -1.46 20.44
N ASP A 290 -18.28 -0.36 21.18
CA ASP A 290 -18.67 0.99 20.79
C ASP A 290 -17.50 1.86 20.31
N SER A 291 -16.44 1.24 19.76
CA SER A 291 -15.34 1.93 19.07
C SER A 291 -15.84 2.99 18.07
N PRO A 292 -15.28 4.22 18.04
CA PRO A 292 -15.76 5.29 17.18
C PRO A 292 -15.61 4.95 15.69
N TYR A 293 -16.56 5.38 14.87
CA TYR A 293 -16.35 5.45 13.42
C TYR A 293 -15.41 6.61 13.09
N THR A 294 -14.64 6.47 12.00
CA THR A 294 -14.04 7.64 11.33
C THR A 294 -15.15 8.49 10.72
N GLU A 295 -15.02 9.81 10.81
CA GLU A 295 -15.98 10.76 10.25
C GLU A 295 -15.28 11.79 9.37
N PHE A 296 -15.75 11.91 8.13
CA PHE A 296 -15.33 12.93 7.18
C PHE A 296 -16.37 14.05 7.11
N ASN A 297 -15.92 15.29 7.24
CA ASN A 297 -16.77 16.48 7.19
C ASN A 297 -16.50 17.28 5.91
N PHE A 298 -17.43 17.24 4.96
CA PHE A 298 -17.31 17.89 3.65
C PHE A 298 -18.39 18.97 3.49
N PRO A 299 -18.05 20.21 3.08
CA PRO A 299 -19.07 21.24 2.83
C PRO A 299 -19.97 20.88 1.65
N GLN A 300 -21.24 21.26 1.73
CA GLN A 300 -22.20 21.16 0.62
C GLN A 300 -21.66 21.86 -0.64
N GLY A 301 -21.85 21.25 -1.82
CA GLY A 301 -21.40 21.83 -3.10
C GLY A 301 -19.90 21.70 -3.40
N SER A 302 -19.18 20.84 -2.68
CA SER A 302 -17.75 20.59 -2.87
C SER A 302 -17.51 19.33 -3.72
N ARG A 303 -16.48 19.36 -4.56
CA ARG A 303 -15.91 18.17 -5.20
C ARG A 303 -14.76 17.66 -4.33
N VAL A 304 -14.78 16.40 -3.93
CA VAL A 304 -13.81 15.82 -3.00
C VAL A 304 -13.02 14.70 -3.69
N ARG A 305 -11.69 14.87 -3.77
CA ARG A 305 -10.74 13.81 -4.16
C ARG A 305 -10.47 12.92 -2.94
N LEU A 306 -11.08 11.74 -2.92
CA LEU A 306 -10.79 10.67 -1.97
C LEU A 306 -9.60 9.85 -2.50
N ARG A 307 -8.43 9.98 -1.88
CA ARG A 307 -7.23 9.19 -2.20
C ARG A 307 -7.27 7.89 -1.40
N LEU A 308 -7.85 6.86 -2.01
CA LEU A 308 -7.99 5.53 -1.42
C LEU A 308 -6.65 4.80 -1.48
N ILE A 309 -6.20 4.24 -0.35
CA ILE A 309 -4.94 3.49 -0.23
C ILE A 309 -5.23 2.18 0.48
N ASN A 310 -4.77 1.03 -0.04
CA ASN A 310 -4.87 -0.27 0.63
C ASN A 310 -3.51 -0.80 1.13
N PRO A 311 -3.08 -0.45 2.36
CA PRO A 311 -1.85 -0.93 2.97
C PRO A 311 -2.09 -2.17 3.88
N SER A 312 -2.94 -3.11 3.43
CA SER A 312 -3.31 -4.33 4.17
C SER A 312 -2.25 -5.43 4.17
N ALA A 313 -2.36 -6.37 5.11
CA ALA A 313 -1.54 -7.58 5.11
C ALA A 313 -2.08 -8.68 4.18
N HIS A 314 -3.39 -8.73 3.92
CA HIS A 314 -4.03 -9.76 3.09
C HIS A 314 -5.37 -9.35 2.42
N ALA A 315 -6.13 -8.38 2.97
CA ALA A 315 -7.46 -8.08 2.45
C ALA A 315 -7.49 -7.24 1.16
N GLN A 316 -8.21 -7.73 0.14
CA GLN A 316 -8.83 -6.85 -0.86
C GLN A 316 -10.07 -6.19 -0.26
N PHE A 317 -10.27 -4.91 -0.54
CA PHE A 317 -11.44 -4.15 -0.14
C PHE A 317 -12.29 -3.74 -1.34
N LEU A 318 -13.60 -3.63 -1.13
CA LEU A 318 -14.55 -2.99 -2.04
C LEU A 318 -14.98 -1.65 -1.43
N ALA A 319 -14.40 -0.55 -1.90
CA ALA A 319 -14.70 0.78 -1.38
C ALA A 319 -15.89 1.41 -2.11
N SER A 320 -16.84 1.97 -1.36
CA SER A 320 -18.01 2.68 -1.90
C SER A 320 -18.44 3.84 -0.99
N VAL A 321 -19.32 4.71 -1.50
CA VAL A 321 -20.06 5.68 -0.70
C VAL A 321 -21.54 5.59 -1.06
N ASP A 322 -22.41 5.50 -0.06
CA ASP A 322 -23.86 5.43 -0.28
C ASP A 322 -24.35 6.69 -1.02
N ALA A 323 -25.21 6.50 -2.03
CA ALA A 323 -25.75 7.53 -2.93
C ALA A 323 -24.74 8.34 -3.76
N HIS A 324 -23.43 8.19 -3.55
CA HIS A 324 -22.37 8.90 -4.29
C HIS A 324 -21.59 7.93 -5.19
N PRO A 325 -21.73 8.03 -6.54
CA PRO A 325 -20.85 7.29 -7.43
C PRO A 325 -19.42 7.86 -7.34
N LEU A 326 -18.44 7.00 -7.56
CA LEU A 326 -17.02 7.29 -7.50
C LEU A 326 -16.46 7.53 -8.91
N ASP A 327 -16.08 8.76 -9.23
CA ASP A 327 -15.38 9.05 -10.49
C ASP A 327 -13.87 8.77 -10.33
N ILE A 328 -13.43 7.58 -10.74
CA ILE A 328 -12.03 7.16 -10.63
C ILE A 328 -11.16 7.98 -11.59
N ALA A 329 -10.26 8.79 -11.04
CA ALA A 329 -9.44 9.77 -11.75
C ALA A 329 -7.93 9.50 -11.67
N GLU A 330 -7.48 8.58 -10.82
CA GLU A 330 -6.09 8.12 -10.68
C GLU A 330 -6.08 6.64 -10.31
N ALA A 331 -5.08 5.89 -10.80
CA ALA A 331 -4.80 4.52 -10.38
C ALA A 331 -3.30 4.38 -10.07
N ASP A 332 -2.99 3.91 -8.85
CA ASP A 332 -1.69 4.03 -8.19
C ASP A 332 -1.18 5.49 -8.22
N ASP A 333 -0.25 5.82 -9.11
CA ASP A 333 0.25 7.18 -9.35
C ASP A 333 -0.10 7.75 -10.73
N THR A 334 -0.79 6.99 -11.58
CA THR A 334 -1.10 7.41 -12.95
C THR A 334 -2.50 8.04 -13.03
N PRO A 335 -2.62 9.32 -13.42
CA PRO A 335 -3.91 9.97 -13.61
C PRO A 335 -4.62 9.42 -14.86
N VAL A 336 -5.90 9.10 -14.74
CA VAL A 336 -6.74 8.48 -15.79
C VAL A 336 -7.93 9.38 -16.17
N TRP A 337 -8.49 9.13 -17.36
CA TRP A 337 -9.81 9.65 -17.72
C TRP A 337 -10.87 9.07 -16.77
N GLN A 338 -11.85 9.90 -16.37
CA GLN A 338 -12.78 9.51 -15.31
C GLN A 338 -13.66 8.33 -15.74
N THR A 339 -13.62 7.27 -14.92
CA THR A 339 -14.59 6.17 -14.99
C THR A 339 -15.44 6.20 -13.72
N THR A 340 -16.73 6.42 -13.89
CA THR A 340 -17.74 6.39 -12.82
C THR A 340 -18.06 4.95 -12.42
N VAL A 341 -17.92 4.61 -11.14
CA VAL A 341 -18.29 3.30 -10.56
C VAL A 341 -19.05 3.47 -9.25
N HIS A 342 -19.91 2.51 -8.88
CA HIS A 342 -20.53 2.51 -7.54
C HIS A 342 -19.57 2.02 -6.45
N ARG A 343 -18.73 1.03 -6.79
CA ARG A 343 -17.71 0.45 -5.92
C ARG A 343 -16.40 0.27 -6.67
N VAL A 344 -15.27 0.46 -6.01
CA VAL A 344 -13.94 0.17 -6.56
C VAL A 344 -13.26 -0.97 -5.80
N PRO A 345 -12.86 -2.07 -6.48
CA PRO A 345 -12.02 -3.09 -5.89
C PRO A 345 -10.58 -2.58 -5.79
N ILE A 346 -10.07 -2.48 -4.56
CA ILE A 346 -8.72 -2.01 -4.26
C ILE A 346 -7.93 -3.14 -3.59
N ASN A 347 -6.96 -3.71 -4.32
CA ASN A 347 -6.13 -4.80 -3.81
C ASN A 347 -4.90 -4.26 -3.05
N ILE A 348 -4.20 -5.12 -2.30
CA ILE A 348 -3.08 -4.68 -1.43
C ILE A 348 -1.99 -3.99 -2.25
N GLY A 349 -1.52 -2.84 -1.78
CA GLY A 349 -0.52 -1.97 -2.43
C GLY A 349 -1.12 -0.95 -3.39
N GLN A 350 -2.34 -1.17 -3.87
CA GLN A 350 -2.97 -0.27 -4.83
C GLN A 350 -3.49 1.02 -4.19
N ARG A 351 -3.57 2.05 -5.03
CA ARG A 351 -4.25 3.31 -4.74
C ARG A 351 -5.22 3.66 -5.86
N TYR A 352 -6.26 4.43 -5.52
CA TYR A 352 -7.11 5.10 -6.51
C TYR A 352 -7.51 6.48 -5.96
N SER A 353 -7.45 7.53 -6.77
CA SER A 353 -8.22 8.75 -6.47
C SER A 353 -9.61 8.63 -7.06
N ALA A 354 -10.62 8.64 -6.20
CA ALA A 354 -12.03 8.80 -6.59
C ALA A 354 -12.46 10.25 -6.35
N ILE A 355 -13.24 10.84 -7.26
CA ILE A 355 -13.92 12.12 -7.03
C ILE A 355 -15.39 11.85 -6.70
N ILE A 356 -15.88 12.48 -5.63
CA ILE A 356 -17.32 12.59 -5.30
C ILE A 356 -17.73 14.07 -5.33
N ASN A 357 -19.03 14.35 -5.49
CA ASN A 357 -19.57 15.71 -5.58
C ASN A 357 -20.80 15.89 -4.69
N THR A 358 -20.71 16.80 -3.70
CA THR A 358 -21.77 17.04 -2.70
C THR A 358 -22.78 18.13 -3.12
N SER A 359 -22.89 18.44 -4.42
CA SER A 359 -23.79 19.49 -4.94
C SER A 359 -25.29 19.18 -4.82
N ASN A 360 -25.64 17.90 -4.64
CA ASN A 360 -27.03 17.44 -4.59
C ASN A 360 -27.54 17.24 -3.15
N ASP A 361 -26.63 17.24 -2.17
CA ASP A 361 -26.93 17.03 -0.75
C ASP A 361 -27.35 18.33 -0.05
N LYS A 362 -27.63 18.25 1.25
CA LYS A 362 -27.92 19.37 2.14
C LYS A 362 -27.07 19.28 3.41
N VAL A 363 -26.80 20.44 4.01
CA VAL A 363 -26.18 20.52 5.34
C VAL A 363 -26.95 19.66 6.35
N GLY A 364 -26.24 18.74 7.01
CA GLY A 364 -26.80 17.78 7.97
C GLY A 364 -27.14 16.41 7.37
N ASP A 365 -27.07 16.23 6.04
CA ASP A 365 -27.17 14.91 5.43
C ASP A 365 -25.97 14.03 5.83
N LEU A 366 -26.22 12.72 5.89
CA LEU A 366 -25.33 11.71 6.46
C LEU A 366 -25.32 10.44 5.61
N PHE A 367 -24.14 10.02 5.17
CA PHE A 367 -23.92 8.86 4.30
C PHE A 367 -22.90 7.91 4.92
N TRP A 368 -23.04 6.61 4.66
CA TRP A 368 -21.98 5.64 4.91
C TRP A 368 -20.95 5.70 3.76
N MET A 369 -19.68 5.87 4.11
CA MET A 369 -18.58 5.32 3.32
C MET A 369 -18.34 3.87 3.78
N ARG A 370 -18.09 2.98 2.82
CA ARG A 370 -17.85 1.55 3.07
C ARG A 370 -16.49 1.14 2.54
N ALA A 371 -15.94 0.12 3.19
CA ALA A 371 -14.84 -0.67 2.68
C ALA A 371 -15.11 -2.12 3.06
N ASP A 372 -15.92 -2.81 2.26
CA ASP A 372 -16.29 -4.18 2.57
C ASP A 372 -15.13 -5.13 2.22
N ILE A 373 -14.74 -6.00 3.16
CA ILE A 373 -13.67 -6.97 2.97
C ILE A 373 -14.16 -8.05 2.00
N ASN A 374 -13.46 -8.24 0.87
CA ASN A 374 -13.82 -9.26 -0.10
C ASN A 374 -13.46 -10.66 0.43
N THR A 375 -14.40 -11.27 1.15
CA THR A 375 -14.25 -12.60 1.76
C THR A 375 -13.94 -13.71 0.75
N GLN A 376 -14.18 -13.52 -0.56
CA GLN A 376 -13.81 -14.51 -1.58
C GLN A 376 -12.30 -14.64 -1.79
N CYS A 377 -11.50 -13.66 -1.37
CA CYS A 377 -10.04 -13.68 -1.51
C CYS A 377 -9.33 -14.50 -0.44
N PHE A 378 -10.06 -15.06 0.52
CA PHE A 378 -9.51 -15.88 1.59
C PHE A 378 -9.86 -17.35 1.39
N GLY A 379 -8.88 -18.25 1.56
CA GLY A 379 -9.07 -19.70 1.39
C GLY A 379 -9.88 -20.41 2.48
N ALA A 380 -10.52 -19.68 3.40
CA ALA A 380 -11.30 -20.22 4.52
C ALA A 380 -12.45 -19.29 4.90
N ASN A 381 -13.37 -19.80 5.72
CA ASN A 381 -14.45 -19.01 6.33
C ASN A 381 -14.13 -18.77 7.82
N PHE A 382 -14.45 -17.60 8.33
CA PHE A 382 -14.03 -17.12 9.65
C PHE A 382 -15.23 -16.62 10.44
N THR A 383 -15.24 -16.87 11.75
CA THR A 383 -16.43 -16.68 12.60
C THR A 383 -16.43 -15.36 13.37
N ASP A 384 -15.26 -14.76 13.56
CA ASP A 384 -15.02 -13.56 14.36
C ASP A 384 -14.72 -12.31 13.52
N LEU A 385 -14.54 -12.46 12.20
CA LEU A 385 -14.38 -11.36 11.26
C LEU A 385 -15.72 -10.63 11.03
N ASP A 386 -15.75 -9.32 11.26
CA ASP A 386 -16.74 -8.43 10.64
C ASP A 386 -16.20 -7.87 9.31
N PRO A 387 -16.81 -8.21 8.15
CA PRO A 387 -16.39 -7.69 6.87
C PRO A 387 -16.96 -6.30 6.52
N GLU A 388 -17.97 -5.77 7.23
CA GLU A 388 -18.72 -4.55 6.83
C GLU A 388 -18.10 -3.26 7.45
N VAL A 389 -16.89 -2.87 7.01
CA VAL A 389 -16.16 -1.71 7.55
C VAL A 389 -16.76 -0.38 7.06
N LYS A 390 -16.92 0.58 7.99
CA LYS A 390 -17.64 1.84 7.74
C LYS A 390 -16.94 3.08 8.28
N ALA A 391 -17.14 4.18 7.57
CA ALA A 391 -16.92 5.54 8.03
C ALA A 391 -18.16 6.40 7.72
N ILE A 392 -18.31 7.53 8.42
CA ILE A 392 -19.41 8.48 8.24
C ILE A 392 -18.92 9.59 7.30
N ILE A 393 -19.73 9.97 6.31
CA ILE A 393 -19.60 11.25 5.59
C ILE A 393 -20.74 12.16 6.05
N ARG A 394 -20.38 13.34 6.55
CA ARG A 394 -21.30 14.40 6.98
C ARG A 394 -21.17 15.62 6.09
N ILE A 395 -22.31 16.16 5.66
CA ILE A 395 -22.36 17.38 4.86
C ILE A 395 -22.44 18.62 5.78
N SER A 396 -21.42 19.48 5.74
CA SER A 396 -21.31 20.68 6.58
C SER A 396 -21.71 21.97 5.86
N SER A 397 -21.88 23.05 6.63
CA SER A 397 -22.27 24.38 6.10
C SER A 397 -21.09 25.24 5.63
N SER A 398 -19.86 24.87 6.00
CA SER A 398 -18.66 25.65 5.75
C SER A 398 -17.40 24.80 5.90
N SER A 399 -16.27 25.28 5.36
CA SER A 399 -14.94 24.66 5.55
C SER A 399 -14.35 24.90 6.95
N SER A 400 -15.05 25.64 7.82
CA SER A 400 -14.57 26.10 9.14
C SER A 400 -14.95 25.23 10.33
N ASP A 401 -15.67 24.12 10.13
CA ASP A 401 -15.89 23.11 11.20
C ASP A 401 -14.68 22.17 11.39
N ASN A 402 -13.70 22.20 10.47
CA ASN A 402 -12.41 21.53 10.67
C ASN A 402 -11.53 22.34 11.65
N GLY A 403 -10.88 21.63 12.57
CA GLY A 403 -10.09 22.21 13.65
C GLY A 403 -9.05 23.22 13.17
N SER A 404 -8.90 24.32 13.90
CA SER A 404 -8.02 25.44 13.51
C SER A 404 -6.56 24.99 13.35
N TYR A 405 -6.07 24.97 12.11
CA TYR A 405 -4.65 24.73 11.81
C TYR A 405 -3.76 25.65 12.66
N PRO A 406 -2.78 25.11 13.41
CA PRO A 406 -1.77 25.95 14.04
C PRO A 406 -0.95 26.64 12.96
N SER A 407 -1.01 27.96 12.90
CA SER A 407 -0.13 28.75 12.03
C SER A 407 1.34 28.40 12.33
N PRO A 408 2.21 28.26 11.32
CA PRO A 408 3.65 28.21 11.55
C PRO A 408 4.06 29.41 12.40
N SER A 409 4.62 29.15 13.59
CA SER A 409 5.14 30.21 14.44
C SER A 409 6.38 30.80 13.77
N SER A 410 6.40 32.14 13.64
CA SER A 410 7.54 32.85 13.06
C SER A 410 8.81 32.55 13.86
N GLN A 411 9.88 32.16 13.17
CA GLN A 411 11.16 31.79 13.80
C GLN A 411 11.63 32.87 14.80
N PRO A 412 11.93 32.50 16.06
CA PRO A 412 12.68 33.36 16.95
C PRO A 412 14.13 33.46 16.44
N THR A 413 14.52 34.63 15.92
CA THR A 413 15.93 34.91 15.64
C THR A 413 16.70 34.90 16.96
N LEU A 414 17.59 33.93 17.17
CA LEU A 414 18.41 33.81 18.37
C LEU A 414 19.38 35.00 18.51
N SER A 415 18.97 36.02 19.26
CA SER A 415 19.88 37.06 19.74
C SER A 415 20.64 36.54 20.96
N SER A 416 21.97 36.71 20.95
CA SER A 416 22.84 36.24 22.02
C SER A 416 22.62 37.04 23.32
N GLY A 417 22.13 36.39 24.37
CA GLY A 417 21.99 36.96 25.71
C GLY A 417 22.24 35.90 26.78
N ALA A 418 23.21 36.14 27.66
CA ALA A 418 23.57 35.19 28.72
C ALA A 418 22.59 35.25 29.90
N THR A 419 22.14 34.10 30.40
CA THR A 419 21.33 34.00 31.61
C THR A 419 22.19 33.91 32.86
N GLY A 420 22.03 34.86 33.77
CA GLY A 420 22.62 34.84 35.10
C GLY A 420 21.57 34.71 36.20
N ASP A 421 21.50 33.52 36.79
CA ASP A 421 21.22 33.22 38.21
C ASP A 421 19.86 33.56 38.90
N SER A 422 19.59 32.74 39.92
CA SER A 422 18.83 32.92 41.18
C SER A 422 17.38 33.48 41.26
N THR A 423 16.48 32.54 41.57
CA THR A 423 15.47 32.57 42.67
C THR A 423 14.27 33.56 42.68
N GLY A 424 13.07 32.97 42.59
CA GLY A 424 12.10 32.96 43.71
C GLY A 424 11.07 34.11 43.84
N GLY A 425 9.82 33.76 44.20
CA GLY A 425 8.81 34.73 44.68
C GLY A 425 7.38 34.52 44.18
N GLN A 426 6.55 33.82 44.96
CA GLN A 426 5.08 33.89 44.93
C GLN A 426 4.57 34.97 45.93
N PRO A 427 3.28 35.38 45.95
CA PRO A 427 2.32 35.56 44.84
C PRO A 427 1.40 36.81 45.05
N ALA A 428 0.24 36.81 44.36
CA ALA A 428 -1.04 37.45 44.71
C ALA A 428 -1.29 38.94 44.34
N GLY A 429 -2.55 39.23 43.99
CA GLY A 429 -3.07 40.58 43.73
C GLY A 429 -4.32 40.57 42.84
N SER A 430 -5.49 40.83 43.42
CA SER A 430 -6.73 41.20 42.72
C SER A 430 -6.60 42.62 42.11
N ASP A 431 -7.50 43.18 41.29
CA ASP A 431 -8.96 43.03 41.32
C ASP A 431 -9.66 43.38 39.98
N SER A 432 -10.98 43.53 40.06
CA SER A 432 -11.99 43.33 39.02
C SER A 432 -12.45 44.57 38.22
N SER A 433 -13.11 44.28 37.09
CA SER A 433 -14.41 44.85 36.66
C SER A 433 -14.52 45.90 35.53
N THR A 434 -15.71 45.88 34.90
CA THR A 434 -16.42 46.90 34.10
C THR A 434 -16.05 47.24 32.64
N GLN A 435 -16.97 46.87 31.74
CA GLN A 435 -17.39 47.59 30.51
C GLN A 435 -18.26 48.84 30.88
N PRO A 436 -18.92 49.67 30.00
CA PRO A 436 -19.32 49.46 28.58
C PRO A 436 -19.16 50.71 27.63
N PRO A 437 -20.14 51.25 26.84
CA PRO A 437 -19.96 51.33 25.37
C PRO A 437 -20.37 52.65 24.66
N SER A 438 -20.10 52.75 23.34
CA SER A 438 -20.78 53.60 22.32
C SER A 438 -20.18 53.28 20.92
N THR A 439 -20.83 53.22 19.74
CA THR A 439 -22.04 53.76 19.07
C THR A 439 -21.81 54.94 18.10
N ASP A 440 -22.31 54.74 16.87
CA ASP A 440 -22.76 55.71 15.85
C ASP A 440 -21.81 56.46 14.87
N ASN A 441 -22.01 56.13 13.58
CA ASN A 441 -22.33 56.99 12.42
C ASN A 441 -21.61 58.34 12.15
N GLY A 442 -21.14 58.52 10.91
CA GLY A 442 -20.75 59.82 10.33
C GLY A 442 -20.55 59.78 8.80
N THR A 443 -21.14 60.75 8.07
CA THR A 443 -21.16 60.85 6.59
C THR A 443 -20.36 62.07 6.08
N GLY A 444 -19.97 62.11 4.79
CA GLY A 444 -19.75 63.42 4.10
C GLY A 444 -18.63 63.60 3.06
N ASP A 445 -18.78 62.99 1.87
CA ASP A 445 -18.74 63.62 0.52
C ASP A 445 -17.57 64.48 -0.07
N SER A 446 -17.51 64.49 -1.42
CA SER A 446 -16.78 65.37 -2.37
C SER A 446 -15.23 65.27 -2.53
N GLY A 447 -14.64 65.35 -3.74
CA GLY A 447 -15.22 65.33 -5.10
C GLY A 447 -14.26 65.66 -6.27
N TRP A 448 -14.72 65.43 -7.52
CA TRP A 448 -14.19 65.85 -8.86
C TRP A 448 -12.95 65.12 -9.47
N SER A 449 -12.80 64.90 -10.80
CA SER A 449 -13.76 64.73 -11.94
C SER A 449 -13.03 64.48 -13.31
N ILE A 450 -13.78 64.07 -14.36
CA ILE A 450 -13.44 64.01 -15.83
C ILE A 450 -12.66 62.74 -16.29
N GLY A 451 -13.04 62.03 -17.39
CA GLY A 451 -14.25 62.12 -18.24
C GLY A 451 -14.15 61.37 -19.60
N TYR A 452 -15.32 61.02 -20.19
CA TYR A 452 -15.57 60.29 -21.47
C TYR A 452 -15.23 58.77 -21.45
N SER A 453 -16.14 57.77 -21.64
CA SER A 453 -17.32 57.51 -22.52
C SER A 453 -16.94 57.02 -23.93
N ASN A 454 -17.57 56.04 -24.61
CA ASN A 454 -18.81 55.23 -24.41
C ASN A 454 -18.75 54.03 -25.42
N SER A 455 -19.63 53.02 -25.59
CA SER A 455 -20.84 52.42 -24.95
C SER A 455 -21.17 51.12 -25.76
N GLY A 456 -22.04 50.16 -25.38
CA GLY A 456 -22.98 50.00 -24.26
C GLY A 456 -23.70 48.63 -24.28
N HIS A 457 -24.66 48.42 -23.38
CA HIS A 457 -25.34 47.14 -23.07
C HIS A 457 -26.43 46.67 -24.06
N ILE A 458 -26.84 45.39 -23.92
CA ILE A 458 -28.23 45.00 -23.61
C ILE A 458 -28.24 43.71 -22.74
N SER A 459 -29.28 43.53 -21.92
CA SER A 459 -29.56 42.33 -21.10
C SER A 459 -31.06 42.25 -20.80
N THR A 460 -31.66 41.04 -20.87
CA THR A 460 -32.98 40.67 -20.31
C THR A 460 -33.11 39.14 -20.22
N ASP A 461 -33.14 38.61 -18.99
CA ASP A 461 -34.13 37.70 -18.38
C ASP A 461 -34.76 36.46 -19.08
N ASP A 462 -35.34 35.62 -18.21
CA ASP A 462 -36.45 34.66 -18.38
C ASP A 462 -36.24 33.20 -18.87
N SER A 463 -36.03 32.34 -17.85
CA SER A 463 -36.96 31.26 -17.47
C SER A 463 -36.86 29.82 -18.05
N TRP A 464 -36.80 28.88 -17.11
CA TRP A 464 -37.40 27.53 -17.07
C TRP A 464 -38.18 27.01 -18.30
N LYS A 465 -37.82 25.81 -18.78
CA LYS A 465 -38.63 24.57 -18.51
C LYS A 465 -37.97 23.27 -18.99
N SER A 466 -38.43 22.17 -18.39
CA SER A 466 -38.17 20.79 -18.79
C SER A 466 -39.21 20.26 -19.78
N THR A 467 -38.83 19.24 -20.56
CA THR A 467 -39.72 18.21 -21.11
C THR A 467 -38.96 16.89 -21.22
N ASP A 468 -39.30 15.92 -20.37
CA ASP A 468 -39.30 14.52 -20.79
C ASP A 468 -40.50 14.30 -21.74
N ASP A 469 -40.38 13.35 -22.68
CA ASP A 469 -41.45 12.43 -23.15
C ASP A 469 -41.07 11.75 -24.49
N GLY A 470 -41.60 10.54 -24.71
CA GLY A 470 -41.82 9.99 -26.06
C GLY A 470 -40.91 8.84 -26.50
N ALA A 471 -41.45 7.63 -26.53
CA ALA A 471 -40.79 6.40 -26.99
C ALA A 471 -41.14 6.00 -28.45
N ASP A 472 -40.32 5.10 -28.99
CA ASP A 472 -40.63 4.05 -29.98
C ASP A 472 -40.95 4.34 -31.48
N MET A 473 -40.53 3.33 -32.28
CA MET A 473 -41.04 2.85 -33.59
C MET A 473 -40.38 3.27 -34.93
N PHE A 474 -39.72 2.27 -35.54
CA PHE A 474 -39.72 1.79 -36.95
C PHE A 474 -39.82 2.76 -38.15
N GLY A 475 -38.96 2.55 -39.16
CA GLY A 475 -39.22 2.94 -40.56
C GLY A 475 -38.00 2.95 -41.50
N ASP A 476 -37.90 1.98 -42.42
CA ASP A 476 -36.80 1.84 -43.40
C ASP A 476 -36.88 2.75 -44.65
N GLY A 477 -35.75 2.94 -45.34
CA GLY A 477 -35.66 3.58 -46.66
C GLY A 477 -34.37 3.22 -47.43
N HIS A 478 -34.47 2.45 -48.53
CA HIS A 478 -33.33 1.75 -49.16
C HIS A 478 -32.49 2.49 -50.22
N THR A 479 -31.21 2.12 -50.26
CA THR A 479 -30.48 1.54 -51.42
C THR A 479 -29.61 0.38 -50.90
N GLY A 480 -29.22 -0.69 -51.62
CA GLY A 480 -29.28 -1.01 -53.06
C GLY A 480 -27.90 -0.83 -53.73
N SER A 481 -27.36 -1.73 -54.57
CA SER A 481 -27.75 -3.07 -55.06
C SER A 481 -26.58 -3.63 -55.92
N SER A 482 -26.28 -4.93 -56.12
CA SER A 482 -26.82 -6.24 -55.65
C SER A 482 -25.83 -7.35 -56.14
N THR A 483 -26.27 -8.63 -56.29
CA THR A 483 -25.56 -9.79 -56.92
C THR A 483 -24.40 -10.42 -56.11
N ASP A 484 -24.00 -11.71 -56.21
CA ASP A 484 -24.60 -12.99 -56.67
C ASP A 484 -23.58 -14.15 -56.37
N ASN A 485 -23.88 -15.46 -56.30
CA ASN A 485 -25.07 -16.28 -55.96
C ASN A 485 -24.65 -17.79 -55.83
N TYR A 486 -25.58 -18.71 -55.51
CA TYR A 486 -25.44 -20.20 -55.41
C TYR A 486 -24.54 -20.79 -54.29
N ASP A 487 -24.66 -22.05 -53.84
CA ASP A 487 -25.79 -22.98 -53.51
C ASP A 487 -25.19 -24.29 -52.94
N GLY A 488 -25.92 -25.08 -52.15
CA GLY A 488 -25.47 -26.42 -51.69
C GLY A 488 -26.18 -26.96 -50.45
N SER A 489 -26.86 -28.11 -50.58
CA SER A 489 -27.75 -28.69 -49.57
C SER A 489 -27.21 -29.95 -48.86
N HIS A 490 -27.97 -30.39 -47.84
CA HIS A 490 -27.99 -31.68 -47.13
C HIS A 490 -27.27 -31.78 -45.76
N GLN A 491 -27.56 -32.76 -44.88
CA GLN A 491 -28.82 -33.43 -44.44
C GLN A 491 -28.46 -34.52 -43.39
N SER A 492 -29.21 -34.55 -42.29
CA SER A 492 -29.49 -35.70 -41.37
C SER A 492 -28.38 -36.45 -40.58
N ASP A 493 -28.91 -37.18 -39.59
CA ASP A 493 -28.45 -38.43 -38.96
C ASP A 493 -27.46 -38.44 -37.79
N ASN A 494 -28.06 -38.68 -36.61
CA ASN A 494 -27.48 -39.29 -35.42
C ASN A 494 -27.56 -40.84 -35.52
N PRO A 495 -26.53 -41.60 -35.12
CA PRO A 495 -26.62 -43.06 -34.96
C PRO A 495 -26.86 -43.47 -33.49
N GLU A 496 -27.71 -44.47 -33.27
CA GLU A 496 -28.02 -45.00 -31.93
C GLU A 496 -27.36 -46.36 -31.61
N ASN A 497 -27.31 -46.64 -30.30
CA ASN A 497 -27.62 -47.92 -29.64
C ASN A 497 -26.58 -49.06 -29.50
N SER A 498 -26.51 -49.59 -28.27
CA SER A 498 -26.50 -51.05 -28.00
C SER A 498 -26.97 -51.39 -26.56
N ASP A 499 -28.28 -51.42 -26.36
CA ASP A 499 -29.11 -52.30 -25.50
C ASP A 499 -28.57 -52.88 -24.17
N ASN A 500 -29.37 -52.71 -23.09
CA ASN A 500 -30.11 -53.78 -22.36
C ASN A 500 -30.79 -53.19 -21.09
N SER A 501 -32.14 -53.15 -20.98
CA SER A 501 -33.06 -54.22 -20.51
C SER A 501 -32.95 -54.49 -18.99
N GLU A 502 -33.98 -54.48 -18.12
CA GLU A 502 -35.46 -54.38 -18.19
C GLU A 502 -35.95 -53.69 -16.87
N GLY A 503 -37.20 -53.26 -16.61
CA GLY A 503 -38.44 -53.16 -17.40
C GLY A 503 -39.67 -52.97 -16.47
N SER A 504 -40.73 -52.29 -16.94
CA SER A 504 -42.07 -52.10 -16.31
C SER A 504 -42.17 -51.38 -14.93
N GLY A 505 -43.17 -50.54 -14.66
CA GLY A 505 -44.27 -50.00 -15.47
C GLY A 505 -45.34 -49.29 -14.60
N ASN A 506 -46.19 -48.46 -15.24
CA ASN A 506 -47.47 -47.83 -14.84
C ASN A 506 -47.93 -47.84 -13.35
N GLY A 507 -48.50 -46.77 -12.77
CA GLY A 507 -48.88 -45.46 -13.33
C GLY A 507 -49.99 -44.78 -12.50
N GLU A 508 -50.62 -43.75 -13.08
CA GLU A 508 -51.89 -43.09 -12.65
C GLU A 508 -51.88 -42.18 -11.40
N ASN A 509 -52.87 -41.28 -11.40
CA ASN A 509 -53.18 -40.12 -10.54
C ASN A 509 -54.69 -40.27 -10.15
N PRO A 510 -55.35 -39.45 -9.30
CA PRO A 510 -54.88 -38.43 -8.32
C PRO A 510 -55.67 -38.48 -6.96
N ASP A 511 -55.68 -37.35 -6.23
CA ASP A 511 -56.83 -36.76 -5.48
C ASP A 511 -57.01 -37.01 -3.96
N GLY A 512 -57.69 -36.07 -3.28
CA GLY A 512 -58.06 -36.04 -1.84
C GLY A 512 -56.99 -35.44 -0.91
N SER A 513 -57.11 -34.29 -0.21
CA SER A 513 -58.21 -33.46 0.36
C SER A 513 -58.62 -33.77 1.82
N GLY A 514 -58.71 -32.72 2.66
CA GLY A 514 -59.11 -32.75 4.09
C GLY A 514 -57.95 -32.41 5.06
N ASP A 515 -57.87 -31.23 5.68
CA ASP A 515 -58.63 -30.69 6.84
C ASP A 515 -58.46 -31.46 8.16
N GLY A 516 -58.20 -30.76 9.29
CA GLY A 516 -58.01 -31.47 10.58
C GLY A 516 -57.79 -30.74 11.92
N ARG A 517 -57.68 -29.40 11.97
CA ARG A 517 -57.82 -28.51 13.17
C ARG A 517 -57.39 -28.98 14.60
N SER A 518 -56.59 -28.12 15.25
CA SER A 518 -56.63 -27.81 16.71
C SER A 518 -56.18 -28.91 17.70
N ALA A 519 -55.78 -28.62 18.95
CA ALA A 519 -55.75 -27.36 19.70
C ALA A 519 -54.56 -27.26 20.69
N GLN A 520 -54.49 -26.12 21.40
CA GLN A 520 -54.18 -25.93 22.84
C GLN A 520 -53.82 -27.17 23.71
N SER A 521 -52.98 -27.07 24.75
CA SER A 521 -52.30 -25.91 25.38
C SER A 521 -51.29 -26.36 26.46
N ASP A 522 -50.47 -25.42 26.97
CA ASP A 522 -49.91 -25.38 28.35
C ASP A 522 -48.94 -26.51 28.81
N SER A 523 -48.02 -26.31 29.77
CA SER A 523 -47.33 -25.11 30.29
C SER A 523 -46.17 -25.52 31.24
N VAL A 524 -45.26 -24.59 31.56
CA VAL A 524 -44.35 -24.56 32.74
C VAL A 524 -43.32 -25.70 32.96
N GLY A 525 -42.03 -25.33 32.84
CA GLY A 525 -40.92 -25.68 33.75
C GLY A 525 -40.43 -27.15 33.86
N SER A 526 -39.30 -27.43 34.52
CA SER A 526 -38.12 -26.60 34.89
C SER A 526 -37.02 -27.48 35.53
N ASP A 527 -35.76 -27.03 35.43
CA ASP A 527 -34.57 -27.48 36.19
C ASP A 527 -34.01 -28.92 35.99
N GLY A 528 -32.73 -29.11 36.38
CA GLY A 528 -31.94 -30.36 36.28
C GLY A 528 -31.28 -30.55 34.90
N SER A 529 -30.00 -30.27 34.66
CA SER A 529 -28.74 -30.63 35.36
C SER A 529 -28.43 -32.13 35.34
N ASP A 530 -27.38 -32.52 34.59
CA ASP A 530 -26.14 -33.11 35.13
C ASP A 530 -25.24 -33.69 33.99
N ASP A 531 -23.97 -33.87 34.34
CA ASP A 531 -22.81 -34.24 33.52
C ASP A 531 -22.92 -35.55 32.71
N SER A 532 -22.23 -35.64 31.56
CA SER A 532 -21.00 -36.50 31.41
C SER A 532 -20.46 -36.65 29.98
N ASP A 533 -19.17 -36.33 29.82
CA ASP A 533 -18.05 -37.00 29.12
C ASP A 533 -18.17 -37.84 27.82
N ASP A 534 -17.02 -37.87 27.12
CA ASP A 534 -16.49 -38.95 26.25
C ASP A 534 -17.15 -39.33 24.91
N SER A 535 -16.94 -38.45 23.93
CA SER A 535 -16.02 -38.68 22.78
C SER A 535 -15.76 -40.11 22.24
N TRP A 536 -16.05 -40.35 20.93
CA TRP A 536 -15.06 -40.69 19.86
C TRP A 536 -15.67 -41.10 18.50
N SER A 537 -14.80 -41.16 17.48
CA SER A 537 -14.92 -41.86 16.17
C SER A 537 -15.87 -41.35 15.08
N GLN A 538 -15.28 -40.56 14.17
CA GLN A 538 -15.32 -40.63 12.70
C GLN A 538 -16.46 -41.41 11.98
N GLY A 539 -17.08 -40.74 11.00
CA GLY A 539 -17.85 -41.38 9.92
C GLY A 539 -18.22 -40.39 8.81
N SER A 540 -17.49 -40.41 7.69
CA SER A 540 -17.75 -39.51 6.55
C SER A 540 -18.77 -40.08 5.56
N GLN A 541 -19.72 -39.26 5.08
CA GLN A 541 -19.83 -38.89 3.65
C GLN A 541 -21.08 -38.03 3.36
N GLY A 542 -20.95 -37.18 2.33
CA GLY A 542 -22.05 -36.83 1.42
C GLY A 542 -23.15 -35.89 1.93
N SER A 543 -23.02 -34.59 1.63
CA SER A 543 -24.18 -33.73 1.37
C SER A 543 -23.89 -32.81 0.17
N SER A 544 -24.94 -32.46 -0.56
CA SER A 544 -24.85 -31.75 -1.84
C SER A 544 -24.71 -30.23 -1.67
N GLN A 545 -24.12 -29.58 -2.68
CA GLN A 545 -24.13 -28.12 -2.78
C GLN A 545 -25.59 -27.61 -2.76
N ARG A 546 -25.92 -26.79 -1.75
CA ARG A 546 -27.10 -25.94 -1.74
C ARG A 546 -26.68 -24.51 -1.43
N THR A 547 -27.02 -23.59 -2.33
CA THR A 547 -26.75 -22.15 -2.21
C THR A 547 -27.57 -21.56 -1.05
N VAL A 548 -26.93 -21.37 0.09
CA VAL A 548 -27.58 -20.74 1.25
C VAL A 548 -27.60 -19.22 1.07
N ARG A 549 -28.74 -18.69 0.62
CA ARG A 549 -29.05 -17.27 0.81
C ARG A 549 -29.27 -17.00 2.30
N LEU A 550 -28.24 -16.52 3.00
CA LEU A 550 -28.34 -16.06 4.39
C LEU A 550 -29.12 -14.74 4.47
N GLY A 551 -30.44 -14.82 4.43
CA GLY A 551 -31.32 -13.69 4.71
C GLY A 551 -31.20 -13.27 6.19
N ARG A 552 -30.69 -12.05 6.45
CA ARG A 552 -30.58 -11.48 7.80
C ARG A 552 -31.94 -11.56 8.54
N ARG A 553 -31.96 -12.26 9.67
CA ARG A 553 -32.97 -12.12 10.74
C ARG A 553 -32.28 -12.04 12.11
N ASN A 554 -31.49 -10.99 12.30
CA ASN A 554 -30.93 -10.68 13.62
C ASN A 554 -32.03 -10.03 14.47
N ASN A 555 -32.63 -10.77 15.40
CA ASN A 555 -33.89 -10.39 16.05
C ASN A 555 -33.70 -9.73 17.43
N ASN A 556 -32.70 -8.85 17.55
CA ASN A 556 -32.46 -8.00 18.73
C ASN A 556 -32.98 -6.58 18.50
N ASN A 557 -34.30 -6.44 18.30
CA ASN A 557 -34.95 -5.13 18.30
C ASN A 557 -35.02 -4.57 19.73
N ASN A 558 -34.00 -3.83 20.14
CA ASN A 558 -34.13 -2.80 21.17
C ASN A 558 -34.20 -1.42 20.47
N PRO A 559 -35.40 -0.88 20.17
CA PRO A 559 -35.55 0.40 19.46
C PRO A 559 -35.26 1.58 20.40
N GLY A 560 -33.97 1.75 20.77
CA GLY A 560 -33.56 2.54 21.94
C GLY A 560 -32.34 3.45 21.78
N SER A 561 -31.59 3.40 20.67
CA SER A 561 -30.67 4.47 20.26
C SER A 561 -30.27 4.30 18.80
N ASN A 562 -30.64 5.27 17.95
CA ASN A 562 -30.08 5.39 16.59
C ASN A 562 -28.94 6.43 16.56
N SER A 563 -28.25 6.59 17.70
CA SER A 563 -27.19 7.57 17.90
C SER A 563 -25.94 7.00 18.56
N TYR A 564 -24.80 7.58 18.19
CA TYR A 564 -23.48 7.33 18.75
C TYR A 564 -22.92 8.66 19.26
N ASN A 565 -22.39 8.69 20.50
CA ASN A 565 -22.01 9.94 21.20
C ASN A 565 -23.08 11.05 21.14
N GLY A 566 -24.36 10.69 21.11
CA GLY A 566 -25.50 11.62 21.00
C GLY A 566 -25.83 12.12 19.59
N GLN A 567 -25.03 11.77 18.57
CA GLN A 567 -25.28 12.13 17.17
C GLN A 567 -25.95 10.99 16.41
N SER A 568 -26.87 11.30 15.49
CA SER A 568 -27.53 10.30 14.63
C SER A 568 -26.54 9.62 13.69
N LEU A 569 -26.65 8.29 13.55
CA LEU A 569 -25.91 7.53 12.53
C LEU A 569 -26.56 7.69 11.13
N PRO A 570 -25.80 7.56 10.02
CA PRO A 570 -26.36 7.55 8.68
C PRO A 570 -27.43 6.46 8.48
N THR A 571 -28.53 6.84 7.81
CA THR A 571 -29.61 5.92 7.41
C THR A 571 -29.60 5.63 5.91
N SER A 572 -28.49 5.95 5.24
CA SER A 572 -28.28 5.66 3.82
C SER A 572 -28.20 4.15 3.56
N THR A 573 -28.47 3.77 2.32
CA THR A 573 -28.40 2.38 1.85
C THR A 573 -27.32 2.22 0.79
N ASP A 574 -26.61 1.10 0.86
CA ASP A 574 -25.62 0.70 -0.15
C ASP A 574 -26.24 0.44 -1.53
N TRP A 575 -25.38 0.39 -2.54
CA TRP A 575 -25.75 0.16 -3.93
C TRP A 575 -26.25 -1.28 -4.17
N SER A 576 -27.14 -1.43 -5.16
CA SER A 576 -27.84 -2.70 -5.42
C SER A 576 -27.05 -3.73 -6.26
N ASP A 577 -25.90 -3.35 -6.83
CA ASP A 577 -24.95 -4.27 -7.44
C ASP A 577 -24.24 -5.15 -6.38
N ALA A 578 -23.59 -6.23 -6.82
CA ALA A 578 -23.13 -7.29 -5.93
C ALA A 578 -21.81 -6.97 -5.21
N VAL A 579 -21.82 -7.02 -3.88
CA VAL A 579 -20.63 -6.90 -2.98
C VAL A 579 -19.72 -8.14 -3.01
N ASN A 580 -19.99 -9.12 -3.89
CA ASN A 580 -19.27 -10.39 -3.94
C ASN A 580 -18.78 -10.65 -5.36
N GLY A 581 -17.46 -10.65 -5.54
CA GLY A 581 -16.82 -10.89 -6.84
C GLY A 581 -15.41 -11.45 -6.71
N SER A 582 -14.90 -11.95 -7.84
CA SER A 582 -13.51 -12.38 -8.05
C SER A 582 -12.49 -11.30 -7.65
N CYS A 583 -11.32 -11.72 -7.17
CA CYS A 583 -10.25 -10.84 -6.66
C CYS A 583 -9.44 -10.18 -7.79
N HIS A 584 -10.15 -9.45 -8.65
CA HIS A 584 -9.62 -8.68 -9.77
C HIS A 584 -9.40 -7.21 -9.38
N ASP A 585 -8.56 -6.55 -10.17
CA ASP A 585 -8.46 -5.08 -10.18
C ASP A 585 -9.72 -4.46 -10.80
N LEU A 586 -9.85 -3.13 -10.75
CA LEU A 586 -10.76 -2.44 -11.67
C LEU A 586 -10.27 -2.65 -13.11
N ALA A 587 -11.20 -3.01 -14.01
CA ALA A 587 -10.90 -3.43 -15.37
C ALA A 587 -10.09 -2.37 -16.14
N GLU A 588 -8.99 -2.79 -16.76
CA GLU A 588 -7.93 -1.87 -17.22
C GLU A 588 -8.31 -1.14 -18.51
N SER A 589 -9.31 -1.67 -19.23
CA SER A 589 -10.01 -0.98 -20.32
C SER A 589 -10.72 0.30 -19.87
N THR A 590 -10.99 0.47 -18.56
CA THR A 590 -11.55 1.69 -17.98
C THR A 590 -10.48 2.61 -17.37
N LEU A 591 -9.22 2.18 -17.34
CA LEU A 591 -8.09 2.91 -16.73
C LEU A 591 -7.19 3.49 -17.83
N VAL A 592 -7.72 4.40 -18.65
CA VAL A 592 -6.97 5.04 -19.74
C VAL A 592 -6.20 6.25 -19.21
N PRO A 593 -4.84 6.27 -19.23
CA PRO A 593 -4.06 7.40 -18.70
C PRO A 593 -4.34 8.72 -19.41
N ARG A 594 -4.48 9.83 -18.67
CA ARG A 594 -4.63 11.19 -19.21
C ARG A 594 -3.40 11.62 -20.01
N ILE A 595 -2.23 11.27 -19.51
CA ILE A 595 -0.93 11.51 -20.17
C ILE A 595 -0.61 10.27 -21.00
N PRO A 596 -0.65 10.35 -22.35
CA PRO A 596 -0.47 9.20 -23.20
C PRO A 596 0.99 8.76 -23.27
N PHE A 597 1.26 7.47 -23.05
CA PHE A 597 2.57 6.88 -23.28
C PHE A 597 2.46 5.55 -24.01
N ASN A 598 3.01 5.48 -25.23
CA ASN A 598 3.07 4.25 -26.02
C ASN A 598 4.49 3.67 -25.86
N PRO A 599 4.68 2.56 -25.12
CA PRO A 599 6.02 2.02 -24.89
C PRO A 599 6.66 1.49 -26.19
N PRO A 600 8.00 1.44 -26.29
CA PRO A 600 8.71 0.98 -27.48
C PRO A 600 8.21 -0.39 -27.94
N ALA A 601 7.94 -0.55 -29.24
CA ALA A 601 7.32 -1.76 -29.78
C ALA A 601 8.21 -3.01 -29.68
N SER A 602 9.52 -2.83 -29.89
CA SER A 602 10.54 -3.87 -29.70
C SER A 602 10.89 -4.01 -28.21
N SER A 603 11.01 -5.25 -27.76
CA SER A 603 11.30 -5.62 -26.38
C SER A 603 12.16 -6.88 -26.31
N ILE A 604 12.72 -7.16 -25.13
CA ILE A 604 13.25 -8.48 -24.76
C ILE A 604 12.35 -9.05 -23.65
N SER A 605 11.77 -10.22 -23.88
CA SER A 605 10.85 -10.86 -22.93
C SER A 605 11.58 -11.76 -21.93
N HIS A 606 11.17 -11.68 -20.67
CA HIS A 606 11.63 -12.48 -19.52
C HIS A 606 10.44 -13.20 -18.90
N GLU A 607 10.70 -14.31 -18.21
CA GLU A 607 9.64 -15.13 -17.60
C GLU A 607 9.73 -15.09 -16.06
N PHE A 608 8.59 -14.90 -15.41
CA PHE A 608 8.41 -14.98 -13.96
C PHE A 608 7.26 -15.95 -13.66
N LYS A 609 7.57 -17.14 -13.14
CA LYS A 609 6.59 -18.16 -12.74
C LYS A 609 6.34 -18.08 -11.23
N ALA A 610 5.11 -17.75 -10.83
CA ALA A 610 4.65 -17.86 -9.45
C ALA A 610 4.18 -19.30 -9.18
N THR A 611 5.05 -20.12 -8.60
CA THR A 611 4.81 -21.56 -8.36
C THR A 611 4.58 -21.84 -6.88
N ILE A 612 4.02 -23.02 -6.57
CA ILE A 612 4.07 -23.61 -5.23
C ILE A 612 5.10 -24.75 -5.28
N LEU A 613 6.13 -24.66 -4.42
CA LEU A 613 7.05 -25.75 -4.14
C LEU A 613 6.57 -26.53 -2.93
N THR A 614 6.77 -27.85 -2.94
CA THR A 614 6.57 -28.72 -1.78
C THR A 614 7.88 -29.43 -1.42
N THR A 615 8.23 -29.43 -0.13
CA THR A 615 9.39 -30.16 0.37
C THR A 615 9.09 -31.66 0.46
N PRO A 616 10.12 -32.53 0.54
CA PRO A 616 9.93 -33.95 0.86
C PRO A 616 9.24 -34.22 2.21
N SER A 617 9.20 -33.23 3.12
CA SER A 617 8.47 -33.28 4.39
C SER A 617 7.01 -32.80 4.28
N GLY A 618 6.51 -32.50 3.09
CA GLY A 618 5.13 -32.06 2.85
C GLY A 618 4.85 -30.59 3.18
N ALA A 619 5.85 -29.83 3.65
CA ALA A 619 5.71 -28.39 3.86
C ALA A 619 5.75 -27.67 2.50
N GLY A 620 4.83 -26.74 2.28
CA GLY A 620 4.77 -25.97 1.05
C GLY A 620 5.31 -24.55 1.19
N GLY A 621 5.58 -23.91 0.05
CA GLY A 621 6.02 -22.52 -0.07
C GLY A 621 5.72 -22.00 -1.47
N PHE A 622 5.40 -20.70 -1.63
CA PHE A 622 5.40 -20.16 -2.97
C PHE A 622 6.85 -19.85 -3.38
N ALA A 623 7.07 -19.70 -4.68
CA ALA A 623 8.37 -19.44 -5.27
C ALA A 623 8.23 -18.62 -6.54
N ALA A 624 9.27 -17.86 -6.85
CA ALA A 624 9.46 -17.26 -8.15
C ALA A 624 10.41 -18.15 -8.96
N ASN A 625 10.05 -18.54 -10.18
CA ASN A 625 10.88 -19.39 -11.05
C ASN A 625 11.44 -20.68 -10.37
N ASN A 626 10.64 -21.30 -9.48
CA ASN A 626 11.03 -22.44 -8.64
C ASN A 626 12.17 -22.17 -7.63
N VAL A 627 12.36 -20.91 -7.24
CA VAL A 627 13.22 -20.47 -6.14
C VAL A 627 12.35 -19.74 -5.12
N SER A 628 12.29 -20.21 -3.87
CA SER A 628 11.72 -19.42 -2.77
C SER A 628 12.76 -18.41 -2.31
N PHE A 629 12.34 -17.14 -2.17
CA PHE A 629 13.21 -16.06 -1.72
C PHE A 629 13.77 -16.28 -0.31
N GLU A 630 15.09 -16.14 -0.17
CA GLU A 630 15.79 -16.01 1.11
C GLU A 630 16.46 -14.63 1.21
N SER A 631 16.05 -13.83 2.21
CA SER A 631 16.61 -12.50 2.47
C SER A 631 18.06 -12.60 2.94
N PHE A 632 19.01 -12.09 2.15
CA PHE A 632 20.42 -12.07 2.51
C PHE A 632 20.77 -10.83 3.34
N VAL A 633 20.29 -10.83 4.60
CA VAL A 633 20.24 -9.70 5.54
C VAL A 633 21.58 -8.97 5.71
N ASP A 634 22.69 -9.71 5.77
CA ASP A 634 24.02 -9.18 6.08
C ASP A 634 24.84 -8.77 4.83
N ASP A 635 24.31 -8.99 3.62
CA ASP A 635 25.01 -8.71 2.34
C ASP A 635 23.98 -8.49 1.21
N PRO A 636 23.25 -7.37 1.21
CA PRO A 636 22.07 -7.17 0.36
C PRO A 636 22.40 -7.17 -1.15
N PHE A 637 21.45 -7.64 -1.95
CA PHE A 637 21.63 -7.84 -3.40
C PHE A 637 22.14 -6.60 -4.17
N LEU A 638 21.79 -5.38 -3.76
CA LEU A 638 22.34 -4.14 -4.33
C LEU A 638 23.86 -4.03 -4.14
N PHE A 639 24.38 -4.31 -2.94
CA PHE A 639 25.82 -4.26 -2.67
C PHE A 639 26.60 -5.34 -3.42
N ARG A 640 25.96 -6.49 -3.67
CA ARG A 640 26.48 -7.56 -4.54
C ARG A 640 26.67 -7.06 -5.96
N VAL A 641 25.61 -6.54 -6.59
CA VAL A 641 25.67 -6.04 -7.97
C VAL A 641 26.60 -4.81 -8.06
N ASN A 642 26.59 -3.90 -7.06
CA ASN A 642 27.45 -2.72 -6.99
C ASN A 642 28.96 -3.06 -7.02
N ARG A 643 29.38 -4.13 -6.32
CA ARG A 643 30.79 -4.61 -6.37
C ARG A 643 31.08 -5.59 -7.50
N GLY A 644 30.07 -6.00 -8.27
CA GLY A 644 30.20 -6.83 -9.46
C GLY A 644 29.87 -8.31 -9.30
N ASP A 645 29.42 -8.75 -8.12
CA ASP A 645 28.94 -10.12 -7.89
C ASP A 645 27.56 -10.34 -8.54
N ASP A 646 27.26 -11.59 -8.91
CA ASP A 646 25.94 -12.00 -9.41
C ASP A 646 24.95 -12.31 -8.26
N ILE A 647 23.65 -12.29 -8.57
CA ILE A 647 22.59 -12.75 -7.67
C ILE A 647 22.62 -14.29 -7.61
N PRO A 648 22.72 -14.92 -6.42
CA PRO A 648 22.70 -16.37 -6.31
C PRO A 648 21.35 -16.96 -6.73
N SER A 649 21.32 -17.67 -7.85
CA SER A 649 20.11 -18.26 -8.45
C SER A 649 19.44 -19.38 -7.63
N GLY A 650 20.02 -19.75 -6.48
CA GLY A 650 19.41 -20.64 -5.48
C GLY A 650 18.77 -19.94 -4.28
N LEU A 651 18.91 -18.60 -4.16
CA LEU A 651 18.39 -17.80 -3.05
C LEU A 651 17.31 -16.79 -3.48
N SER A 652 17.28 -16.39 -4.74
CA SER A 652 16.28 -15.47 -5.29
C SER A 652 16.12 -15.67 -6.79
N ALA A 653 14.89 -15.53 -7.29
CA ALA A 653 14.67 -15.38 -8.72
C ALA A 653 15.14 -14.00 -9.17
N SER A 654 16.00 -13.95 -10.19
CA SER A 654 16.47 -12.69 -10.75
C SER A 654 16.13 -12.57 -12.24
N ILE A 655 15.62 -11.39 -12.60
CA ILE A 655 15.48 -10.93 -13.99
C ILE A 655 16.52 -9.82 -14.19
N VAL A 656 17.21 -9.81 -15.33
CA VAL A 656 18.25 -8.81 -15.64
C VAL A 656 17.85 -8.02 -16.88
N LEU A 657 17.65 -6.72 -16.72
CA LEU A 657 17.39 -5.79 -17.82
C LEU A 657 18.71 -5.10 -18.17
N ASP A 658 19.37 -5.57 -19.23
CA ASP A 658 20.68 -5.06 -19.67
C ASP A 658 20.56 -4.00 -20.76
N ASP A 659 21.70 -3.53 -21.28
CA ASP A 659 21.77 -2.44 -22.26
C ASP A 659 21.37 -2.84 -23.69
N LYS A 660 20.90 -4.08 -23.92
CA LYS A 660 20.49 -4.56 -25.25
C LYS A 660 19.12 -4.03 -25.69
N SER A 661 18.30 -3.54 -24.78
CA SER A 661 16.99 -2.94 -25.07
C SER A 661 16.67 -1.82 -24.07
N LEU A 662 15.83 -0.87 -24.48
CA LEU A 662 15.22 0.10 -23.56
C LEU A 662 13.94 -0.45 -22.92
N ALA A 663 13.25 -1.38 -23.59
CA ALA A 663 11.99 -1.96 -23.12
C ALA A 663 12.11 -3.48 -22.96
N HIS A 664 11.50 -4.00 -21.90
CA HIS A 664 11.49 -5.42 -21.58
C HIS A 664 10.09 -5.86 -21.17
N ASP A 665 9.70 -7.07 -21.56
CA ASP A 665 8.45 -7.66 -21.10
C ASP A 665 8.75 -8.62 -19.95
N ILE A 666 8.02 -8.50 -18.83
CA ILE A 666 8.00 -9.53 -17.79
C ILE A 666 6.68 -10.28 -17.94
N VAL A 667 6.79 -11.55 -18.32
CA VAL A 667 5.67 -12.49 -18.44
C VAL A 667 5.45 -13.15 -17.08
N ILE A 668 4.45 -12.65 -16.35
CA ILE A 668 4.06 -13.10 -15.02
C ILE A 668 3.08 -14.26 -15.19
N ASN A 669 3.56 -15.49 -15.08
CA ASN A 669 2.77 -16.71 -15.13
C ASN A 669 2.35 -17.12 -13.71
N ASN A 670 1.08 -16.95 -13.35
CA ASN A 670 0.55 -17.50 -12.13
C ASN A 670 0.08 -18.95 -12.36
N VAL A 671 0.93 -19.91 -12.01
CA VAL A 671 0.68 -21.35 -12.25
C VAL A 671 0.12 -22.08 -11.04
N ASN A 672 -0.41 -21.33 -10.07
CA ASN A 672 -1.08 -21.83 -8.89
C ASN A 672 -2.52 -21.25 -8.82
N PRO A 673 -3.41 -21.78 -7.97
CA PRO A 673 -4.83 -21.39 -7.95
C PRO A 673 -5.15 -20.23 -7.00
N VAL A 674 -4.15 -19.49 -6.50
CA VAL A 674 -4.32 -18.35 -5.58
C VAL A 674 -4.10 -17.05 -6.35
N ASP A 675 -4.79 -15.98 -5.96
CA ASP A 675 -4.68 -14.65 -6.57
C ASP A 675 -3.61 -13.81 -5.88
N HIS A 676 -2.78 -13.08 -6.65
CA HIS A 676 -1.63 -12.34 -6.12
C HIS A 676 -1.59 -10.89 -6.63
N PRO A 677 -1.62 -9.86 -5.77
CA PRO A 677 -1.21 -8.51 -6.15
C PRO A 677 0.32 -8.45 -6.24
N PHE A 678 0.86 -8.43 -7.47
CA PHE A 678 2.29 -8.26 -7.72
C PHE A 678 2.67 -6.77 -7.72
N HIS A 679 3.64 -6.42 -6.87
CA HIS A 679 4.25 -5.10 -6.81
C HIS A 679 5.69 -5.14 -7.33
N LEU A 680 6.09 -4.10 -8.09
CA LEU A 680 7.46 -3.88 -8.57
C LEU A 680 7.99 -2.55 -8.04
N HIS A 681 9.12 -2.61 -7.33
CA HIS A 681 9.84 -1.43 -6.86
C HIS A 681 10.48 -0.65 -8.03
N GLY A 682 10.73 0.65 -7.85
CA GLY A 682 11.60 1.47 -8.70
C GLY A 682 11.04 1.84 -10.09
N VAL A 683 10.17 1.03 -10.69
CA VAL A 683 9.66 1.26 -12.05
C VAL A 683 8.20 0.86 -12.19
N GLN A 684 7.41 1.72 -12.85
CA GLN A 684 6.03 1.42 -13.23
C GLN A 684 5.98 0.23 -14.21
N MET A 685 5.00 -0.64 -14.01
CA MET A 685 4.63 -1.70 -14.95
C MET A 685 3.58 -1.17 -15.92
N HIS A 686 3.87 -1.20 -17.23
CA HIS A 686 2.87 -0.93 -18.26
C HIS A 686 2.14 -2.24 -18.57
N LEU A 687 0.86 -2.38 -18.20
CA LEU A 687 0.13 -3.63 -18.42
C LEU A 687 -0.30 -3.74 -19.89
N ILE A 688 0.35 -4.62 -20.65
CA ILE A 688 0.13 -4.76 -22.10
C ILE A 688 -0.70 -5.99 -22.48
N ALA A 689 -0.81 -7.01 -21.62
CA ALA A 689 -1.74 -8.12 -21.80
C ALA A 689 -2.08 -8.84 -20.48
N ARG A 690 -3.25 -9.50 -20.43
CA ARG A 690 -3.62 -10.54 -19.47
C ARG A 690 -4.37 -11.66 -20.19
N GLY A 691 -4.41 -12.86 -19.63
CA GLY A 691 -5.20 -13.96 -20.18
C GLY A 691 -5.12 -15.25 -19.36
N ALA A 692 -5.95 -16.24 -19.69
CA ALA A 692 -5.96 -17.53 -19.02
C ALA A 692 -4.78 -18.43 -19.44
N GLY A 693 -4.36 -19.33 -18.55
CA GLY A 693 -3.24 -20.25 -18.81
C GLY A 693 -1.88 -19.58 -18.64
N THR A 694 -0.91 -20.00 -19.45
CA THR A 694 0.50 -19.58 -19.34
C THR A 694 1.10 -19.18 -20.69
N VAL A 695 2.02 -18.22 -20.65
CA VAL A 695 2.76 -17.72 -21.80
C VAL A 695 4.25 -18.03 -21.66
N ASN A 696 4.86 -18.54 -22.72
CA ASN A 696 6.26 -18.96 -22.80
C ASN A 696 6.83 -18.60 -24.20
N ALA A 697 8.09 -18.96 -24.45
CA ALA A 697 8.77 -18.63 -25.70
C ALA A 697 8.08 -19.18 -26.97
N ASP A 698 7.33 -20.28 -26.88
CA ASP A 698 6.67 -20.92 -28.03
C ASP A 698 5.35 -20.21 -28.40
N ASN A 699 4.59 -19.72 -27.42
CA ASN A 699 3.24 -19.15 -27.63
C ASN A 699 3.14 -17.62 -27.45
N ILE A 700 4.16 -16.93 -26.91
CA ILE A 700 4.14 -15.47 -26.72
C ILE A 700 3.86 -14.69 -28.02
N SER A 701 4.27 -15.22 -29.17
CA SER A 701 4.01 -14.65 -30.50
C SER A 701 2.53 -14.65 -30.91
N SER A 702 1.67 -15.37 -30.20
CA SER A 702 0.21 -15.40 -30.42
C SER A 702 -0.58 -14.50 -29.47
N VAL A 703 0.07 -13.88 -28.49
CA VAL A 703 -0.58 -12.98 -27.52
C VAL A 703 -0.78 -11.61 -28.14
N VAL A 704 -2.02 -11.09 -28.11
CA VAL A 704 -2.33 -9.73 -28.54
C VAL A 704 -1.88 -8.74 -27.46
N LEU A 705 -0.97 -7.84 -27.81
CA LEU A 705 -0.41 -6.83 -26.90
C LEU A 705 -1.05 -5.47 -27.14
N ASN A 706 -1.61 -4.84 -26.11
CA ASN A 706 -1.98 -3.43 -26.15
C ASN A 706 -0.76 -2.54 -25.86
N LEU A 707 -0.20 -1.93 -26.91
CA LEU A 707 0.88 -0.94 -26.81
C LEU A 707 0.40 0.50 -27.00
N ASN A 708 -0.91 0.73 -27.08
CA ASN A 708 -1.52 2.05 -27.28
C ASN A 708 -2.08 2.58 -25.95
N ASN A 709 -1.30 3.44 -25.29
CA ASN A 709 -1.55 4.00 -23.97
C ASN A 709 -2.06 2.98 -22.93
N PRO A 710 -1.34 1.86 -22.70
CA PRO A 710 -1.68 0.93 -21.62
C PRO A 710 -1.64 1.63 -20.26
N ILE A 711 -2.42 1.12 -19.31
CA ILE A 711 -2.31 1.58 -17.91
C ILE A 711 -0.89 1.30 -17.41
N ARG A 712 -0.35 2.29 -16.69
CA ARG A 712 0.95 2.26 -16.04
C ARG A 712 0.67 2.34 -14.55
N ARG A 713 1.23 1.41 -13.78
CA ARG A 713 1.02 1.35 -12.32
C ARG A 713 2.08 0.48 -11.67
N ASP A 714 2.26 0.56 -10.35
CA ASP A 714 3.26 -0.24 -9.64
C ASP A 714 2.72 -1.55 -9.05
N THR A 715 1.40 -1.73 -8.95
CA THR A 715 0.80 -2.92 -8.31
C THR A 715 -0.38 -3.51 -9.09
N ILE A 716 -0.27 -4.77 -9.52
CA ILE A 716 -1.23 -5.47 -10.39
C ILE A 716 -1.68 -6.84 -9.84
N SER A 717 -2.98 -7.14 -9.85
CA SER A 717 -3.46 -8.49 -9.54
C SER A 717 -3.21 -9.46 -10.71
N VAL A 718 -2.69 -10.65 -10.41
CA VAL A 718 -2.59 -11.77 -11.37
C VAL A 718 -3.24 -12.99 -10.75
N THR A 719 -4.40 -13.39 -11.27
CA THR A 719 -5.28 -14.39 -10.66
C THR A 719 -4.87 -15.84 -10.97
N GLY A 720 -5.38 -16.78 -10.19
CA GLY A 720 -4.99 -18.18 -10.22
C GLY A 720 -5.14 -18.82 -11.61
N ASN A 721 -4.09 -19.48 -12.09
CA ASN A 721 -4.01 -20.10 -13.43
C ASN A 721 -4.14 -19.11 -14.61
N THR A 722 -3.68 -17.86 -14.42
CA THR A 722 -3.65 -16.81 -15.47
C THR A 722 -2.25 -16.23 -15.65
N PHE A 723 -2.06 -15.47 -16.73
CA PHE A 723 -0.85 -14.70 -16.96
C PHE A 723 -1.15 -13.20 -17.07
N ALA A 724 -0.14 -12.39 -16.76
CA ALA A 724 -0.04 -10.99 -17.15
C ALA A 724 1.28 -10.74 -17.89
N ILE A 725 1.29 -9.82 -18.84
CA ILE A 725 2.52 -9.31 -19.46
C ILE A 725 2.59 -7.81 -19.16
N VAL A 726 3.67 -7.43 -18.48
CA VAL A 726 3.99 -6.03 -18.18
C VAL A 726 5.23 -5.60 -18.95
N ARG A 727 5.19 -4.42 -19.58
CA ARG A 727 6.35 -3.80 -20.20
C ARG A 727 6.99 -2.83 -19.22
N VAL A 728 8.27 -3.05 -18.95
CA VAL A 728 9.12 -2.23 -18.08
C VAL A 728 10.12 -1.48 -18.96
N ILE A 729 10.40 -0.23 -18.61
CA ILE A 729 11.48 0.57 -19.22
C ILE A 729 12.73 0.43 -18.36
N ALA A 730 13.89 0.23 -19.00
CA ALA A 730 15.19 0.02 -18.34
C ALA A 730 15.96 1.34 -18.17
N ASP A 731 15.26 2.40 -17.74
CA ASP A 731 15.78 3.75 -17.55
C ASP A 731 16.26 4.06 -16.12
N ASP A 732 15.78 3.35 -15.10
CA ASP A 732 16.20 3.52 -13.69
C ASP A 732 17.12 2.38 -13.17
N PRO A 733 18.45 2.60 -13.07
CA PRO A 733 19.40 1.53 -12.69
C PRO A 733 19.35 1.17 -11.20
N GLY A 734 18.95 -0.05 -10.89
CA GLY A 734 18.84 -0.53 -9.52
C GLY A 734 18.71 -2.04 -9.39
N VAL A 735 18.52 -2.49 -8.16
CA VAL A 735 18.18 -3.88 -7.81
C VAL A 735 16.84 -3.83 -7.09
N TRP A 736 15.78 -3.93 -7.87
CA TRP A 736 14.42 -3.67 -7.44
C TRP A 736 13.74 -4.95 -6.97
N ALA A 737 13.04 -4.91 -5.85
CA ALA A 737 12.26 -6.05 -5.40
C ALA A 737 10.99 -6.21 -6.26
N PHE A 738 10.61 -7.47 -6.52
CA PHE A 738 9.40 -7.83 -7.24
C PHE A 738 8.70 -8.99 -6.51
N HIS A 739 7.51 -8.75 -5.96
CA HIS A 739 6.86 -9.71 -5.05
C HIS A 739 5.33 -9.64 -5.06
N CYS A 740 4.69 -10.71 -4.59
CA CYS A 740 3.31 -10.61 -4.12
C CYS A 740 3.24 -9.72 -2.88
N HIS A 741 2.25 -8.84 -2.75
CA HIS A 741 2.11 -7.90 -1.63
C HIS A 741 1.29 -8.46 -0.45
N ILE A 742 0.91 -9.75 -0.48
CA ILE A 742 0.28 -10.42 0.66
C ILE A 742 1.36 -10.91 1.63
N VAL A 743 1.21 -10.57 2.91
CA VAL A 743 2.13 -10.93 4.00
C VAL A 743 1.94 -12.38 4.43
N TYR A 744 0.71 -12.79 4.76
CA TYR A 744 0.41 -14.08 5.38
C TYR A 744 -0.30 -15.02 4.41
N VAL A 745 0.35 -16.11 3.96
CA VAL A 745 -0.37 -17.33 3.51
C VAL A 745 0.30 -18.60 4.02
N SER A 746 -0.57 -19.61 4.17
CA SER A 746 -0.44 -21.05 4.43
C SER A 746 0.93 -21.71 4.64
N PHE A 747 0.95 -22.71 5.54
CA PHE A 747 1.97 -23.75 5.62
C PHE A 747 2.12 -24.58 4.32
N THR A 748 1.10 -24.60 3.46
CA THR A 748 1.17 -25.19 2.11
C THR A 748 1.66 -24.20 1.03
N ALA A 749 1.73 -22.89 1.31
CA ALA A 749 2.06 -21.89 0.30
C ALA A 749 2.41 -20.51 0.96
N ARG A 750 3.67 -20.09 0.86
CA ARG A 750 4.27 -18.94 1.60
C ARG A 750 4.49 -17.69 0.73
N HIS A 751 3.79 -16.58 0.96
CA HIS A 751 3.90 -15.34 0.14
C HIS A 751 5.16 -14.50 0.45
N GLN A 752 5.05 -13.16 0.54
CA GLN A 752 6.15 -12.19 0.57
C GLN A 752 7.22 -12.55 1.62
N VAL A 753 6.76 -12.91 2.83
CA VAL A 753 7.60 -13.14 4.00
C VAL A 753 8.49 -14.39 3.87
N VAL A 754 8.13 -15.37 3.04
CA VAL A 754 8.86 -16.66 3.00
C VAL A 754 8.81 -17.38 1.62
N GLY A 755 8.73 -16.66 0.51
CA GLY A 755 8.99 -17.30 -0.79
C GLY A 755 8.65 -16.53 -2.08
N LEU A 756 7.50 -15.86 -2.17
CA LEU A 756 7.04 -15.27 -3.45
C LEU A 756 7.59 -13.87 -3.72
N MET A 757 8.90 -13.82 -3.89
CA MET A 757 9.67 -12.61 -4.13
C MET A 757 10.87 -12.93 -5.03
N GLY A 758 11.29 -11.94 -5.81
CA GLY A 758 12.48 -11.96 -6.64
C GLY A 758 13.04 -10.55 -6.78
N VAL A 759 14.02 -10.39 -7.67
CA VAL A 759 14.62 -9.09 -7.98
C VAL A 759 14.67 -8.83 -9.49
N VAL A 760 14.42 -7.58 -9.89
CA VAL A 760 14.69 -7.07 -11.23
C VAL A 760 15.93 -6.20 -11.15
N VAL A 761 17.02 -6.68 -11.74
CA VAL A 761 18.30 -5.96 -11.81
C VAL A 761 18.32 -5.14 -13.10
N ILE A 762 18.10 -3.83 -12.98
CA ILE A 762 18.08 -2.92 -14.12
C ILE A 762 19.46 -2.29 -14.29
N ARG A 763 20.01 -2.37 -15.51
CA ARG A 763 21.27 -1.74 -15.92
C ARG A 763 22.42 -2.02 -14.93
N PRO A 764 22.81 -3.30 -14.72
CA PRO A 764 23.89 -3.67 -13.80
C PRO A 764 25.24 -3.01 -14.13
N ASP A 765 25.45 -2.61 -15.39
CA ASP A 765 26.61 -1.83 -15.82
C ASP A 765 26.66 -0.41 -15.21
N LEU A 766 25.51 0.14 -14.81
CA LEU A 766 25.37 1.41 -14.10
C LEU A 766 25.24 1.21 -12.58
N VAL A 767 24.59 0.14 -12.11
CA VAL A 767 24.56 -0.20 -10.66
C VAL A 767 25.98 -0.40 -10.10
N ARG A 768 26.91 -0.95 -10.90
CA ARG A 768 28.36 -1.04 -10.61
C ARG A 768 29.08 0.31 -10.49
N LYS A 769 28.40 1.42 -10.78
CA LYS A 769 28.88 2.81 -10.70
C LYS A 769 28.04 3.65 -9.73
N MET A 770 27.01 3.07 -9.08
CA MET A 770 26.14 3.78 -8.15
C MET A 770 26.91 4.17 -6.88
N GLU A 771 26.85 5.45 -6.54
CA GLU A 771 27.42 6.01 -5.30
C GLU A 771 26.47 5.74 -4.12
N ILE A 772 26.63 4.60 -3.48
CA ILE A 772 25.96 4.31 -2.20
C ILE A 772 26.70 5.07 -1.07
N PRO A 773 26.04 5.96 -0.30
CA PRO A 773 26.65 6.72 0.78
C PRO A 773 27.28 5.86 1.87
N GLN A 774 28.25 6.42 2.59
CA GLN A 774 28.99 5.68 3.61
C GLN A 774 28.09 5.22 4.76
N HIS A 775 27.18 6.06 5.28
CA HIS A 775 26.27 5.66 6.38
C HIS A 775 25.36 4.47 5.99
N ALA A 776 24.96 4.37 4.73
CA ALA A 776 24.19 3.23 4.20
C ALA A 776 25.05 1.96 4.04
N ARG A 777 26.39 2.09 3.99
CA ARG A 777 27.36 0.99 4.08
C ARG A 777 27.68 0.64 5.54
N ASP A 778 27.75 1.62 6.43
CA ASP A 778 28.09 1.42 7.85
C ASP A 778 26.99 0.61 8.56
N VAL A 779 25.72 0.85 8.23
CA VAL A 779 24.59 0.02 8.70
C VAL A 779 24.61 -1.42 8.14
N SER A 780 25.48 -1.72 7.16
CA SER A 780 25.76 -3.09 6.71
C SER A 780 26.94 -3.76 7.43
N ASP A 781 27.64 -3.08 8.34
CA ASP A 781 28.78 -3.62 9.08
C ASP A 781 28.49 -3.72 10.60
N PRO A 782 28.08 -4.90 11.11
CA PRO A 782 27.76 -5.07 12.53
C PRO A 782 28.99 -5.08 13.46
N ALA A 783 30.20 -4.80 12.97
CA ALA A 783 31.44 -4.91 13.77
C ALA A 783 31.70 -3.73 14.73
N GLU A 784 31.21 -2.52 14.46
CA GLU A 784 31.54 -1.30 15.25
C GLU A 784 30.40 -0.80 16.15
N GLY A 785 29.38 -1.62 16.39
CA GLY A 785 28.23 -1.30 17.23
C GLY A 785 28.49 -1.29 18.75
N THR A 786 29.43 -0.47 19.25
CA THR A 786 29.48 0.07 20.64
C THR A 786 30.69 1.01 20.90
N SER A 787 30.69 2.25 20.40
CA SER A 787 31.44 3.37 21.04
C SER A 787 31.01 4.79 20.62
N ASP A 788 31.32 5.23 19.39
CA ASP A 788 31.80 6.62 19.20
C ASP A 788 30.85 7.63 18.51
N TYR A 789 29.59 7.31 18.23
CA TYR A 789 28.65 8.25 17.57
C TYR A 789 28.00 9.27 18.52
N LEU A 790 28.81 10.03 19.26
CA LEU A 790 28.40 11.22 20.01
C LEU A 790 29.42 12.38 19.86
N PHE A 791 29.07 13.34 19.00
CA PHE A 791 29.68 14.68 18.84
C PHE A 791 31.20 14.78 18.58
N ALA A 792 31.57 15.41 17.45
CA ALA A 792 32.29 16.70 17.48
C ALA A 792 32.45 17.33 16.08
N ILE A 793 32.62 18.65 16.07
CA ILE A 793 33.14 19.44 14.94
C ILE A 793 34.49 20.03 15.39
N ALA A 794 35.45 20.16 14.44
CA ALA A 794 36.70 20.94 14.49
C ALA A 794 38.05 20.19 14.67
N ASP A 795 38.78 20.12 13.54
CA ASP A 795 40.22 20.37 13.34
C ASP A 795 41.33 19.48 13.97
N PRO A 796 42.54 19.41 13.34
CA PRO A 796 43.23 18.12 13.23
C PRO A 796 44.71 18.08 13.71
N ILE A 797 45.10 16.99 14.39
CA ILE A 797 46.49 16.55 14.50
C ILE A 797 46.57 15.02 14.24
N SER A 798 47.67 14.59 13.62
CA SER A 798 47.91 13.26 13.03
C SER A 798 48.87 12.40 13.89
N PRO A 799 49.21 11.15 13.51
CA PRO A 799 48.40 9.94 13.27
C PRO A 799 48.80 8.80 14.25
N VAL A 800 48.29 7.56 14.06
CA VAL A 800 49.03 6.25 14.10
C VAL A 800 48.08 5.04 14.23
N LEU A 801 48.19 4.07 13.29
CA LEU A 801 47.72 2.66 13.32
C LEU A 801 46.24 2.36 13.72
N GLY A 802 45.45 1.56 12.99
CA GLY A 802 45.75 0.83 11.74
C GLY A 802 44.83 -0.38 11.50
N LEU A 803 43.56 -0.15 11.13
CA LEU A 803 42.59 -1.14 10.61
C LEU A 803 42.05 -0.63 9.25
N PRO A 804 41.65 -1.53 8.33
CA PRO A 804 40.25 -1.98 8.31
C PRO A 804 40.03 -3.46 7.90
N GLN A 805 38.88 -4.02 8.26
CA GLN A 805 38.24 -5.13 7.52
C GLN A 805 36.77 -4.78 7.29
N LEU A 806 36.46 -4.46 6.04
CA LEU A 806 35.16 -3.99 5.56
C LEU A 806 34.18 -5.14 5.32
N CYS A 807 32.91 -4.82 5.05
CA CYS A 807 32.02 -5.59 4.18
C CYS A 807 32.50 -5.70 2.71
N GLN A 808 33.73 -6.20 2.52
CA GLN A 808 34.32 -6.66 1.27
C GLN A 808 34.96 -8.03 1.45
N ARG A 809 34.18 -9.11 1.28
CA ARG A 809 34.75 -10.46 1.25
C ARG A 809 35.29 -10.80 -0.16
N GLY A 810 36.43 -10.21 -0.49
CA GLY A 810 37.11 -10.39 -1.78
C GLY A 810 37.40 -11.85 -2.13
N SER A 811 37.28 -12.18 -3.41
CA SER A 811 37.38 -13.54 -3.95
C SER A 811 38.81 -14.11 -3.95
N ASN A 812 38.89 -15.45 -4.07
CA ASN A 812 40.07 -16.29 -4.35
C ASN A 812 41.17 -16.44 -3.28
N ARG A 813 41.24 -17.63 -2.67
CA ARG A 813 42.49 -18.44 -2.67
C ARG A 813 42.30 -19.92 -2.35
N ASN A 814 42.62 -20.74 -3.35
CA ASN A 814 43.16 -22.12 -3.31
C ASN A 814 42.43 -23.27 -2.57
N GLN A 815 42.62 -24.45 -3.15
CA GLN A 815 42.15 -25.77 -2.70
C GLN A 815 42.97 -26.31 -1.51
N ASN A 816 42.43 -27.35 -0.87
CA ASN A 816 43.08 -28.31 0.03
C ASN A 816 43.52 -27.86 1.44
N ALA A 817 42.66 -28.14 2.43
CA ALA A 817 43.08 -28.68 3.73
C ALA A 817 41.93 -29.47 4.39
N GLN A 818 42.17 -30.74 4.77
CA GLN A 818 41.34 -31.43 5.76
C GLN A 818 41.92 -31.19 7.16
N VAL A 819 41.08 -30.84 8.15
CA VAL A 819 41.43 -30.97 9.57
C VAL A 819 40.18 -31.34 10.38
N ASN A 820 40.20 -32.48 11.08
CA ASN A 820 39.24 -32.82 12.13
C ASN A 820 39.70 -32.21 13.46
N ILE A 821 38.80 -31.62 14.26
CA ILE A 821 39.03 -31.37 15.70
C ILE A 821 37.75 -31.67 16.50
N GLU A 822 37.90 -32.38 17.62
CA GLU A 822 36.84 -32.78 18.54
C GLU A 822 36.46 -31.69 19.57
N PRO A 823 35.29 -31.80 20.24
CA PRO A 823 34.79 -30.74 21.13
C PRO A 823 35.32 -30.80 22.57
N GLY A 824 35.70 -29.63 23.10
CA GLY A 824 35.27 -29.24 24.46
C GLY A 824 36.35 -28.84 25.49
N ARG A 825 36.16 -27.66 26.10
CA ARG A 825 36.48 -27.41 27.52
C ARG A 825 35.65 -26.25 28.08
N ARG A 826 35.20 -26.38 29.33
CA ARG A 826 34.50 -25.32 30.08
C ARG A 826 35.48 -24.54 30.97
N SER A 827 35.15 -23.29 31.26
CA SER A 827 35.62 -22.54 32.43
C SER A 827 34.44 -21.82 33.11
N ARG A 828 34.58 -21.43 34.38
CA ARG A 828 33.50 -20.85 35.23
C ARG A 828 34.07 -19.88 36.27
N ARG A 829 33.53 -18.66 36.34
CA ARG A 829 33.35 -17.75 37.51
C ARG A 829 32.63 -16.49 36.96
N SER A 830 31.46 -16.01 37.40
CA SER A 830 30.72 -16.01 38.67
C SER A 830 31.06 -14.85 39.60
N LEU A 831 30.16 -13.86 39.68
CA LEU A 831 29.69 -13.21 40.92
C LEU A 831 28.47 -12.31 40.64
N TYR A 832 27.45 -12.39 41.50
CA TYR A 832 26.21 -11.58 41.62
C TYR A 832 25.93 -11.42 43.12
N PRO A 833 25.06 -10.49 43.57
CA PRO A 833 23.86 -10.96 44.29
C PRO A 833 22.61 -10.04 44.24
N GLN A 834 21.45 -10.66 44.54
CA GLN A 834 20.08 -10.09 44.80
C GLN A 834 19.38 -9.40 43.59
N LEU A 835 18.27 -9.89 42.99
CA LEU A 835 16.97 -10.50 43.43
C LEU A 835 15.85 -9.46 43.73
N PRO A 836 14.55 -9.76 43.48
CA PRO A 836 13.93 -11.08 43.19
C PRO A 836 13.24 -11.21 41.81
N SER A 837 12.55 -12.35 41.60
CA SER A 837 12.02 -12.86 40.33
C SER A 837 10.54 -13.22 40.39
N HIS A 838 9.89 -13.41 39.24
CA HIS A 838 9.03 -14.58 39.01
C HIS A 838 8.98 -15.01 37.53
N ASP A 839 8.48 -16.22 37.29
CA ASP A 839 8.89 -17.09 36.18
C ASP A 839 7.85 -17.23 35.07
N PHE A 840 8.30 -17.53 33.84
CA PHE A 840 7.79 -18.70 33.12
C PHE A 840 8.89 -19.32 32.21
N ILE A 841 8.91 -20.65 32.09
CA ILE A 841 10.11 -21.41 31.69
C ILE A 841 10.05 -21.89 30.22
N ARG A 842 11.06 -21.53 29.42
CA ARG A 842 11.38 -22.23 28.15
C ARG A 842 12.14 -23.54 28.45
N LYS A 843 11.48 -24.70 28.31
CA LYS A 843 12.18 -26.00 28.19
C LYS A 843 12.69 -26.17 26.75
N ARG A 844 14.00 -26.31 26.55
CA ARG A 844 14.55 -26.91 25.33
C ARG A 844 14.54 -28.43 25.48
N VAL A 845 14.04 -29.15 24.47
CA VAL A 845 14.24 -30.59 24.32
C VAL A 845 15.11 -30.80 23.07
N PRO A 846 16.30 -31.43 23.18
CA PRO A 846 17.05 -31.84 22.00
C PRO A 846 16.47 -33.14 21.45
N LEU A 847 15.97 -33.13 20.21
CA LEU A 847 15.64 -34.35 19.48
C LEU A 847 16.92 -34.98 18.94
N ASN A 848 17.10 -36.26 19.21
CA ASN A 848 18.11 -37.10 18.59
C ASN A 848 17.59 -38.55 18.62
N HIS A 849 17.83 -39.30 17.53
CA HIS A 849 17.36 -40.67 17.25
C HIS A 849 15.90 -40.89 16.85
N ASP A 850 15.79 -41.59 15.71
CA ASP A 850 14.80 -42.59 15.26
C ASP A 850 13.31 -42.20 15.42
N TRP A 851 12.60 -41.80 14.36
CA TRP A 851 12.33 -42.57 13.12
C TRP A 851 12.14 -41.71 11.87
#